data_AF-A0A6N6S9E3-F1
#
_entry.id   AF-A0A6N6S9E3-F1
#
_cell.length_a   1.000
_cell.length_b   1.000
_cell.length_c   1.000
_cell.angle_alpha   90.00
_cell.angle_beta   90.00
_cell.angle_gamma   90.00
#
_symmetry.space_group_name_H-M   'P 1'
#
loop_
_entity.id
_entity.type
_entity.pdbx_description
1 polymer ?
#
loop_
_entity_poly.entity_id
_entity_poly.type
_entity_poly.pdbx_seq_one_letter_code
_entity_poly.pdbx_strand_id
1 'polypeptide(L)'
;MSSRLRNLFRQYAIRHARLELGALPLLDGAGKVSGHVDRVQLAGGMVDVHGWSNCRAISLICDGFRSETYPNIPREDVVANHADMAPGTLVGFSVSVPSGRGAWMLICHDGPERVVHILPKPGRIALRLAQLRLAPGFVLRLAASLPDYLKWSLLGDVAARTSYRKRLGLDLLPLDVALDPRIFATPDPEDEQARPSAEITIVLPVYNALELLTEALARIVAHTDVPWRLIAVEDCSTDPAVRPFLRDWLARQDGTVADRVEILENERNLGFVESVNRALDRAVPLGNHVVLLNSDALVPPGWASRLLRPVLTHDAVATVTPMSNDAEILSVPTICQRTVLAPGEAEAINRTAATFHPDACLVEMPTGVGFCMLLNIDFLRRVPALDTAFGRGYGEEVDWCQKVRALGGRNIGHGGLFVEHRGGTSFGSVEKLKLVQAHNAIISARYPGYDAEVQNFIRHDPLRTPRLALAIAWAGVRARGPVPVFLAHSLGGGAEDYLKHRLQRDIEATGAAVVLRVGGALRWRVECHSAHGVVAGAVADFTLVQWLLDPLPSRRVIYSCGVGDTDPVTLPGHLLELVRDGDGPEVLVHDYFMVSPSYNLLNGEGVFAGVPSPGGSDRAHRVVRPEGKTVTLASWRAEWGRLMSAATRVTVFSHDSRKHLLAAYPECADRIDIVPHRLPNRIHKVALTAASPPVIGVLGNIGPAKGAAVVERLSRALETSPVARLVLVGNIAPGFTLAPATIVHGTYAPDEIANLAERYRISAWFIPSIWPETFSFTTHEALATGLPVACFDLGAQAEAVSKSATGRLIPLDHASGAVERIVADILGVPA
;
A
#
# COMPACT_ATOMS: atom_id res chain seq x y z
N MET A 1 20.45 6.30 -30.01
CA MET A 1 19.83 6.37 -28.66
C MET A 1 20.40 5.26 -27.78
N SER A 2 21.06 5.60 -26.66
CA SER A 2 21.66 4.60 -25.75
C SER A 2 20.61 3.59 -25.26
N SER A 3 21.03 2.36 -24.91
CA SER A 3 20.12 1.33 -24.35
C SER A 3 19.38 1.83 -23.09
N ARG A 4 20.03 2.71 -22.31
CA ARG A 4 19.47 3.42 -21.15
C ARG A 4 18.28 4.30 -21.50
N LEU A 5 18.41 5.15 -22.52
CA LEU A 5 17.32 6.03 -22.96
C LEU A 5 16.16 5.25 -23.55
N ARG A 6 16.42 4.14 -24.23
CA ARG A 6 15.37 3.24 -24.74
C ARG A 6 14.60 2.56 -23.60
N ASN A 7 15.27 2.11 -22.53
CA ASN A 7 14.59 1.51 -21.38
C ASN A 7 13.81 2.56 -20.57
N LEU A 8 14.40 3.75 -20.39
CA LEU A 8 13.73 4.86 -19.70
C LEU A 8 12.48 5.32 -20.44
N PHE A 9 12.57 5.44 -21.77
CA PHE A 9 11.41 5.71 -22.63
C PHE A 9 10.37 4.59 -22.54
N ARG A 10 10.80 3.32 -22.45
CA ARG A 10 9.87 2.19 -22.26
C ARG A 10 9.08 2.32 -20.95
N GLN A 11 9.74 2.66 -19.85
CA GLN A 11 9.07 2.90 -18.56
C GLN A 11 8.11 4.09 -18.62
N TYR A 12 8.53 5.18 -19.28
CA TYR A 12 7.69 6.37 -19.51
C TYR A 12 6.47 6.01 -20.34
N ALA A 13 6.67 5.24 -21.40
CA ALA A 13 5.61 4.86 -22.29
C ALA A 13 4.63 3.87 -21.64
N ILE A 14 5.07 2.97 -20.74
CA ILE A 14 4.15 2.11 -19.96
C ILE A 14 3.20 2.96 -19.10
N ARG A 15 3.71 4.04 -18.50
CA ARG A 15 2.94 4.90 -17.61
C ARG A 15 2.04 5.89 -18.34
N HIS A 16 2.53 6.49 -19.42
CA HIS A 16 1.83 7.58 -20.11
C HIS A 16 1.08 7.12 -21.35
N ALA A 17 1.28 5.88 -21.82
CA ALA A 17 0.49 5.34 -22.93
C ALA A 17 -0.96 5.20 -22.50
N ARG A 18 -1.82 5.74 -23.36
CA ARG A 18 -3.26 5.54 -23.34
C ARG A 18 -3.62 4.84 -24.63
N LEU A 19 -4.26 3.68 -24.50
CA LEU A 19 -4.71 2.89 -25.64
C LEU A 19 -6.12 2.41 -25.35
N GLU A 20 -6.98 2.57 -26.34
CA GLU A 20 -8.30 1.97 -26.36
C GLU A 20 -8.22 0.72 -27.23
N LEU A 21 -8.69 -0.40 -26.71
CA LEU A 21 -8.39 -1.75 -27.20
C LEU A 21 -9.61 -2.45 -27.79
N GLY A 22 -10.73 -1.73 -27.83
CA GLY A 22 -11.97 -2.17 -28.44
C GLY A 22 -12.99 -2.68 -27.42
N ALA A 23 -14.06 -3.21 -27.99
CA ALA A 23 -15.26 -3.67 -27.33
C ALA A 23 -15.46 -5.17 -27.61
N LEU A 24 -16.17 -5.88 -26.74
CA LEU A 24 -16.53 -7.28 -26.96
C LEU A 24 -17.86 -7.65 -26.31
N PRO A 25 -18.62 -8.60 -26.87
CA PRO A 25 -19.78 -9.16 -26.18
C PRO A 25 -19.35 -10.03 -24.99
N LEU A 26 -20.13 -9.95 -23.91
CA LEU A 26 -20.09 -10.88 -22.79
C LEU A 26 -21.16 -11.93 -23.01
N LEU A 27 -20.83 -13.18 -22.71
CA LEU A 27 -21.67 -14.35 -22.97
C LEU A 27 -21.97 -15.08 -21.66
N ASP A 28 -23.13 -15.70 -21.54
CA ASP A 28 -23.48 -16.59 -20.43
C ASP A 28 -23.00 -18.04 -20.66
N GLY A 29 -23.27 -18.92 -19.69
CA GLY A 29 -22.91 -20.34 -19.74
C GLY A 29 -23.60 -21.12 -20.88
N ALA A 30 -24.66 -20.56 -21.45
CA ALA A 30 -25.37 -21.10 -22.61
C ALA A 30 -24.88 -20.50 -23.95
N GLY A 31 -23.90 -19.59 -23.92
CA GLY A 31 -23.35 -18.93 -25.10
C GLY A 31 -24.21 -17.79 -25.68
N LYS A 32 -25.22 -17.31 -24.95
CA LYS A 32 -26.03 -16.15 -25.32
C LYS A 32 -25.40 -14.87 -24.77
N VAL A 33 -25.60 -13.75 -25.46
CA VAL A 33 -25.08 -12.44 -25.02
C VAL A 33 -25.73 -12.03 -23.71
N SER A 34 -24.93 -11.90 -22.66
CA SER A 34 -25.31 -11.49 -21.30
C SER A 34 -24.79 -10.10 -20.93
N GLY A 35 -24.08 -9.44 -21.83
CA GLY A 35 -23.53 -8.11 -21.64
C GLY A 35 -22.66 -7.66 -22.80
N HIS A 36 -22.08 -6.48 -22.68
CA HIS A 36 -21.12 -5.95 -23.62
C HIS A 36 -20.07 -5.08 -22.91
N VAL A 37 -18.81 -5.29 -23.25
CA VAL A 37 -17.72 -4.37 -22.89
C VAL A 37 -17.69 -3.28 -23.94
N ASP A 38 -17.99 -2.05 -23.56
CA ASP A 38 -17.98 -0.90 -24.47
C ASP A 38 -16.57 -0.39 -24.70
N ARG A 39 -15.73 -0.48 -23.67
CA ARG A 39 -14.36 0.02 -23.74
C ARG A 39 -13.41 -0.75 -22.84
N VAL A 40 -12.37 -1.30 -23.44
CA VAL A 40 -11.14 -1.69 -22.73
C VAL A 40 -10.08 -0.62 -22.97
N GLN A 41 -9.53 -0.08 -21.89
CA GLN A 41 -8.49 0.95 -21.94
C GLN A 41 -7.25 0.52 -21.16
N LEU A 42 -6.08 0.73 -21.74
CA LEU A 42 -4.81 0.68 -21.02
C LEU A 42 -4.36 2.13 -20.75
N ALA A 43 -4.32 2.55 -19.49
CA ALA A 43 -3.90 3.88 -19.08
C ALA A 43 -3.16 3.84 -17.74
N GLY A 44 -2.04 4.56 -17.60
CA GLY A 44 -1.35 4.62 -16.30
C GLY A 44 -0.70 3.32 -15.85
N GLY A 45 -0.55 2.33 -16.74
CA GLY A 45 -0.17 0.96 -16.38
C GLY A 45 -1.32 0.14 -15.78
N MET A 46 -2.57 0.61 -15.88
CA MET A 46 -3.80 -0.06 -15.47
C MET A 46 -4.62 -0.48 -16.69
N VAL A 47 -5.35 -1.58 -16.56
CA VAL A 47 -6.40 -2.02 -17.49
C VAL A 47 -7.73 -1.60 -16.88
N ASP A 48 -8.40 -0.68 -17.56
CA ASP A 48 -9.73 -0.19 -17.20
C ASP A 48 -10.75 -0.79 -18.18
N VAL A 49 -11.83 -1.34 -17.65
CA VAL A 49 -12.88 -2.00 -18.43
C VAL A 49 -14.22 -1.38 -18.05
N HIS A 50 -14.90 -0.87 -19.07
CA HIS A 50 -16.25 -0.32 -18.95
C HIS A 50 -17.19 -1.07 -19.88
N GLY A 51 -18.41 -1.28 -19.44
CA GLY A 51 -19.42 -1.93 -20.25
C GLY A 51 -20.75 -2.00 -19.53
N TRP A 52 -21.58 -2.93 -19.99
CA TRP A 52 -22.78 -3.35 -19.30
C TRP A 52 -22.89 -4.88 -19.26
N SER A 53 -23.61 -5.42 -18.28
CA SER A 53 -23.86 -6.85 -18.14
C SER A 53 -25.07 -7.11 -17.25
N ASN A 54 -25.72 -8.24 -17.49
CA ASN A 54 -26.81 -8.79 -16.67
C ASN A 54 -26.29 -9.73 -15.57
N CYS A 55 -24.98 -9.96 -15.49
CA CYS A 55 -24.38 -10.84 -14.49
C CYS A 55 -24.41 -10.22 -13.08
N ARG A 56 -24.40 -11.04 -12.04
CA ARG A 56 -24.45 -10.57 -10.64
C ARG A 56 -23.18 -9.83 -10.22
N ALA A 57 -22.04 -10.27 -10.73
CA ALA A 57 -20.75 -9.64 -10.47
C ALA A 57 -19.82 -9.83 -11.66
N ILE A 58 -18.81 -8.97 -11.73
CA ILE A 58 -17.78 -8.96 -12.76
C ILE A 58 -16.43 -8.83 -12.07
N SER A 59 -15.57 -9.85 -12.23
CA SER A 59 -14.17 -9.76 -11.82
C SER A 59 -13.28 -9.47 -13.02
N LEU A 60 -12.36 -8.53 -12.88
CA LEU A 60 -11.24 -8.35 -13.78
C LEU A 60 -9.99 -8.97 -13.15
N ILE A 61 -9.30 -9.83 -13.89
CA ILE A 61 -8.06 -10.49 -13.47
C ILE A 61 -6.96 -10.24 -14.51
N CYS A 62 -5.84 -9.71 -14.04
CA CYS A 62 -4.60 -9.52 -14.80
C CYS A 62 -3.40 -9.88 -13.93
N ASP A 63 -2.57 -10.85 -14.32
CA ASP A 63 -1.33 -11.25 -13.62
C ASP A 63 -1.45 -11.37 -12.08
N GLY A 64 -2.52 -12.01 -11.61
CA GLY A 64 -2.77 -12.22 -10.18
C GLY A 64 -3.40 -11.04 -9.45
N PHE A 65 -3.50 -9.86 -10.08
CA PHE A 65 -4.34 -8.78 -9.57
C PHE A 65 -5.79 -9.05 -9.94
N ARG A 66 -6.68 -8.98 -8.93
CA ARG A 66 -8.12 -9.14 -9.09
C ARG A 66 -8.83 -7.93 -8.53
N SER A 67 -9.77 -7.40 -9.31
CA SER A 67 -10.75 -6.42 -8.85
C SER A 67 -12.13 -6.91 -9.24
N GLU A 68 -13.09 -6.76 -8.35
CA GLU A 68 -14.47 -7.21 -8.57
C GLU A 68 -15.42 -6.03 -8.41
N THR A 69 -16.38 -5.96 -9.30
CA THR A 69 -17.46 -4.98 -9.30
C THR A 69 -18.78 -5.69 -9.58
N TYR A 70 -19.87 -4.96 -9.48
CA TYR A 70 -21.20 -5.41 -9.87
C TYR A 70 -21.81 -4.38 -10.82
N PRO A 71 -22.64 -4.78 -11.79
CA PRO A 71 -23.38 -3.84 -12.61
C PRO A 71 -24.21 -2.90 -11.73
N ASN A 72 -23.84 -1.63 -11.71
CA ASN A 72 -24.39 -0.60 -10.82
C ASN A 72 -24.46 0.80 -11.45
N ILE A 73 -24.12 0.92 -12.74
CA ILE A 73 -24.13 2.19 -13.47
C ILE A 73 -25.39 2.23 -14.36
N PRO A 74 -26.18 3.32 -14.32
CA PRO A 74 -27.37 3.44 -15.17
C PRO A 74 -26.98 3.54 -16.65
N ARG A 75 -27.69 2.80 -17.50
CA ARG A 75 -27.50 2.76 -18.97
C ARG A 75 -28.83 2.71 -19.69
N GLU A 76 -29.52 3.85 -19.70
CA GLU A 76 -30.83 4.00 -20.35
C GLU A 76 -30.81 3.67 -21.84
N ASP A 77 -29.68 3.96 -22.50
CA ASP A 77 -29.40 3.62 -23.89
C ASP A 77 -29.38 2.10 -24.14
N VAL A 78 -28.95 1.31 -23.17
CA VAL A 78 -28.94 -0.15 -23.25
C VAL A 78 -30.33 -0.70 -22.93
N VAL A 79 -30.92 -0.24 -21.83
CA VAL A 79 -32.24 -0.71 -21.38
C VAL A 79 -33.34 -0.43 -22.42
N ALA A 80 -33.30 0.71 -23.09
CA ALA A 80 -34.26 1.04 -24.16
C ALA A 80 -34.16 0.10 -25.39
N ASN A 81 -33.00 -0.51 -25.61
CA ASN A 81 -32.73 -1.39 -26.75
C ASN A 81 -32.91 -2.89 -26.43
N HIS A 82 -33.22 -3.23 -25.17
CA HIS A 82 -33.39 -4.60 -24.70
C HIS A 82 -34.78 -4.78 -24.07
N ALA A 83 -35.71 -5.37 -24.84
CA ALA A 83 -37.11 -5.52 -24.44
C ALA A 83 -37.33 -6.41 -23.20
N ASP A 84 -36.32 -7.18 -22.80
CA ASP A 84 -36.27 -8.02 -21.61
C ASP A 84 -35.82 -7.27 -20.34
N MET A 85 -35.40 -6.00 -20.45
CA MET A 85 -34.93 -5.18 -19.34
C MET A 85 -35.98 -4.16 -18.90
N ALA A 86 -36.28 -4.14 -17.60
CA ALA A 86 -37.17 -3.13 -17.06
C ALA A 86 -36.50 -1.74 -17.08
N PRO A 87 -37.24 -0.66 -17.38
CA PRO A 87 -36.75 0.71 -17.19
C PRO A 87 -36.14 0.90 -15.79
N GLY A 88 -34.93 1.46 -15.72
CA GLY A 88 -34.19 1.64 -14.46
C GLY A 88 -33.29 0.46 -14.05
N THR A 89 -33.19 -0.61 -14.86
CA THR A 89 -32.24 -1.71 -14.60
C THR A 89 -30.79 -1.21 -14.70
N LEU A 90 -30.01 -1.36 -13.63
CA LEU A 90 -28.59 -1.01 -13.60
C LEU A 90 -27.77 -2.11 -14.24
N VAL A 91 -27.40 -1.91 -15.49
CA VAL A 91 -26.62 -2.88 -16.26
C VAL A 91 -25.18 -2.44 -16.48
N GLY A 92 -24.84 -1.16 -16.29
CA GLY A 92 -23.49 -0.66 -16.53
C GLY A 92 -22.48 -1.01 -15.44
N PHE A 93 -21.20 -1.16 -15.79
CA PHE A 93 -20.12 -1.43 -14.84
C PHE A 93 -18.80 -0.73 -15.23
N SER A 94 -17.93 -0.57 -14.24
CA SER A 94 -16.54 -0.12 -14.41
C SER A 94 -15.63 -0.90 -13.47
N VAL A 95 -14.54 -1.47 -13.97
CA VAL A 95 -13.57 -2.23 -13.18
C VAL A 95 -12.15 -2.04 -13.69
N SER A 96 -11.20 -1.94 -12.76
CA SER A 96 -9.80 -1.61 -13.06
C SER A 96 -8.82 -2.48 -12.30
N VAL A 97 -7.72 -2.90 -12.94
CA VAL A 97 -6.59 -3.62 -12.31
C VAL A 97 -5.25 -3.20 -12.91
N PRO A 98 -4.12 -3.38 -12.21
CA PRO A 98 -2.79 -3.22 -12.80
C PRO A 98 -2.59 -4.10 -14.04
N SER A 99 -1.95 -3.55 -15.07
CA SER A 99 -1.69 -4.24 -16.33
C SER A 99 -0.56 -5.28 -16.22
N GLY A 100 -0.87 -6.50 -16.68
CA GLY A 100 0.01 -7.65 -16.69
C GLY A 100 0.42 -8.11 -18.11
N ARG A 101 1.47 -8.93 -18.20
CA ARG A 101 1.91 -9.65 -19.41
C ARG A 101 1.02 -10.86 -19.72
N GLY A 102 0.49 -11.54 -18.72
CA GLY A 102 -0.43 -12.68 -18.83
C GLY A 102 -1.84 -12.26 -19.25
N ALA A 103 -2.73 -13.24 -19.47
CA ALA A 103 -4.05 -13.01 -20.07
C ALA A 103 -4.88 -12.01 -19.25
N TRP A 104 -5.62 -11.13 -19.95
CA TRP A 104 -6.57 -10.23 -19.31
C TRP A 104 -7.92 -10.90 -19.36
N MET A 105 -8.46 -11.24 -18.20
CA MET A 105 -9.66 -12.05 -18.06
C MET A 105 -10.74 -11.24 -17.36
N LEU A 106 -11.89 -11.13 -17.99
CA LEU A 106 -13.10 -10.65 -17.35
C LEU A 106 -13.97 -11.86 -17.02
N ILE A 107 -14.32 -12.04 -15.75
CA ILE A 107 -15.14 -13.16 -15.28
C ILE A 107 -16.50 -12.61 -14.93
N CYS A 108 -17.51 -13.10 -15.64
CA CYS A 108 -18.91 -12.86 -15.38
C CYS A 108 -19.42 -13.93 -14.41
N HIS A 109 -19.95 -13.50 -13.27
CA HIS A 109 -20.50 -14.39 -12.25
C HIS A 109 -22.03 -14.39 -12.36
N ASP A 110 -22.60 -15.53 -12.73
CA ASP A 110 -24.05 -15.73 -12.84
C ASP A 110 -24.45 -17.05 -12.16
N GLY A 111 -24.87 -16.96 -10.89
CA GLY A 111 -25.14 -18.13 -10.06
C GLY A 111 -23.88 -18.93 -9.71
N PRO A 112 -23.92 -20.28 -9.70
CA PRO A 112 -22.74 -21.12 -9.46
C PRO A 112 -21.78 -21.17 -10.68
N GLU A 113 -22.21 -20.68 -11.84
CA GLU A 113 -21.44 -20.69 -13.07
C GLU A 113 -20.56 -19.43 -13.20
N ARG A 114 -19.37 -19.62 -13.78
CA ARG A 114 -18.40 -18.55 -14.04
C ARG A 114 -17.99 -18.61 -15.49
N VAL A 115 -18.29 -17.55 -16.23
CA VAL A 115 -17.90 -17.45 -17.64
C VAL A 115 -16.71 -16.51 -17.77
N VAL A 116 -15.65 -16.99 -18.41
CA VAL A 116 -14.40 -16.25 -18.56
C VAL A 116 -14.29 -15.69 -19.97
N HIS A 117 -14.21 -14.36 -20.07
CA HIS A 117 -13.98 -13.63 -21.31
C HIS A 117 -12.53 -13.15 -21.38
N ILE A 118 -11.85 -13.45 -22.49
CA ILE A 118 -10.50 -12.95 -22.73
C ILE A 118 -10.59 -11.59 -23.40
N LEU A 119 -10.07 -10.56 -22.73
CA LEU A 119 -10.11 -9.19 -23.22
C LEU A 119 -9.05 -8.96 -24.32
N PRO A 120 -9.33 -8.07 -25.29
CA PRO A 120 -8.39 -7.71 -26.34
C PRO A 120 -7.16 -7.03 -25.76
N LYS A 121 -5.99 -7.45 -26.26
CA LYS A 121 -4.71 -6.86 -25.91
C LYS A 121 -4.21 -5.94 -27.02
N PRO A 122 -3.41 -4.92 -26.68
CA PRO A 122 -2.78 -4.11 -27.70
C PRO A 122 -1.84 -4.95 -28.56
N GLY A 123 -2.09 -4.94 -29.87
CA GLY A 123 -1.14 -5.50 -30.85
C GLY A 123 0.22 -4.81 -30.76
N ARG A 124 1.30 -5.55 -31.04
CA ARG A 124 2.68 -5.03 -30.93
C ARG A 124 2.91 -3.74 -31.72
N ILE A 125 2.22 -3.58 -32.85
CA ILE A 125 2.33 -2.40 -33.72
C ILE A 125 1.59 -1.20 -33.12
N ALA A 126 0.34 -1.37 -32.69
CA ALA A 126 -0.47 -0.32 -32.07
C ALA A 126 0.17 0.20 -30.78
N LEU A 127 0.68 -0.72 -29.95
CA LEU A 127 1.43 -0.36 -28.75
C LEU A 127 2.67 0.46 -29.10
N ARG A 128 3.45 0.04 -30.12
CA ARG A 128 4.61 0.82 -30.57
C ARG A 128 4.24 2.21 -31.08
N LEU A 129 3.16 2.35 -31.85
CA LEU A 129 2.72 3.65 -32.37
C LEU A 129 2.27 4.60 -31.23
N ALA A 130 1.50 4.10 -30.26
CA ALA A 130 1.11 4.89 -29.10
C ALA A 130 2.31 5.28 -28.23
N GLN A 131 3.28 4.37 -28.06
CA GLN A 131 4.54 4.68 -27.39
C GLN A 131 5.32 5.75 -28.16
N LEU A 132 5.46 5.64 -29.49
CA LEU A 132 6.17 6.62 -30.32
C LEU A 132 5.55 8.03 -30.26
N ARG A 133 4.22 8.15 -30.15
CA ARG A 133 3.54 9.45 -29.94
C ARG A 133 3.94 10.16 -28.65
N LEU A 134 4.44 9.42 -27.66
CA LEU A 134 4.94 9.97 -26.40
C LEU A 134 6.41 10.44 -26.49
N ALA A 135 7.12 10.12 -27.58
CA ALA A 135 8.53 10.46 -27.74
C ALA A 135 8.81 11.97 -27.64
N PRO A 136 8.03 12.88 -28.26
CA PRO A 136 8.28 14.32 -28.13
C PRO A 136 8.15 14.82 -26.68
N GLY A 137 7.08 14.43 -25.99
CA GLY A 137 6.85 14.79 -24.58
C GLY A 137 7.90 14.19 -23.64
N PHE A 138 8.32 12.96 -23.91
CA PHE A 138 9.43 12.32 -23.21
C PHE A 138 10.75 13.09 -23.40
N VAL A 139 11.10 13.46 -24.63
CA VAL A 139 12.33 14.20 -24.93
C VAL A 139 12.35 15.55 -24.23
N LEU A 140 11.23 16.29 -24.20
CA LEU A 140 11.11 17.56 -23.48
C LEU A 140 11.31 17.40 -21.97
N ARG A 141 10.63 16.44 -21.34
CA ARG A 141 10.77 16.19 -19.90
C ARG A 141 12.13 15.61 -19.52
N LEU A 142 12.72 14.81 -20.41
CA LEU A 142 14.07 14.29 -20.26
C LEU A 142 15.11 15.41 -20.38
N ALA A 143 14.96 16.34 -21.32
CA ALA A 143 15.85 17.50 -21.44
C ALA A 143 15.82 18.36 -20.17
N ALA A 144 14.62 18.59 -19.62
CA ALA A 144 14.44 19.30 -18.35
C ALA A 144 14.97 18.55 -17.11
N SER A 145 15.27 17.25 -17.24
CA SER A 145 15.81 16.39 -16.16
C SER A 145 17.20 15.83 -16.50
N LEU A 146 17.82 16.32 -17.58
CA LEU A 146 19.09 15.81 -18.09
C LEU A 146 20.24 15.94 -17.08
N PRO A 147 20.37 17.04 -16.30
CA PRO A 147 21.40 17.14 -15.27
C PRO A 147 21.30 16.02 -14.23
N ASP A 148 20.09 15.78 -13.71
CA ASP A 148 19.83 14.73 -12.71
C ASP A 148 20.01 13.33 -13.30
N TYR A 149 19.55 13.11 -14.54
CA TYR A 149 19.76 11.86 -15.24
C TYR A 149 21.25 11.56 -15.47
N LEU A 150 22.05 12.57 -15.86
CA LEU A 150 23.50 12.41 -16.04
C LEU A 150 24.20 12.17 -14.71
N LYS A 151 23.83 12.91 -13.65
CA LYS A 151 24.36 12.72 -12.30
C LYS A 151 24.12 11.30 -11.79
N TRP A 152 22.91 10.76 -11.98
CA TRP A 152 22.64 9.35 -11.70
C TRP A 152 23.42 8.39 -12.61
N SER A 153 23.36 8.59 -13.93
CA SER A 153 23.91 7.66 -14.93
C SER A 153 25.44 7.54 -14.89
N LEU A 154 26.13 8.59 -14.45
CA LEU A 154 27.59 8.66 -14.40
C LEU A 154 28.15 8.48 -12.99
N LEU A 155 27.47 9.01 -11.96
CA LEU A 155 27.97 9.03 -10.58
C LEU A 155 27.19 8.12 -9.64
N GLY A 156 26.15 7.43 -10.13
CA GLY A 156 25.32 6.54 -9.30
C GLY A 156 24.42 7.27 -8.30
N ASP A 157 24.25 8.59 -8.43
CA ASP A 157 23.46 9.42 -7.50
C ASP A 157 21.98 8.99 -7.49
N VAL A 158 21.55 8.41 -6.36
CA VAL A 158 20.19 7.88 -6.17
C VAL A 158 19.16 9.01 -5.98
N ALA A 159 19.53 10.15 -5.39
CA ALA A 159 18.63 11.30 -5.25
C ALA A 159 18.32 11.93 -6.62
N ALA A 160 19.34 12.01 -7.48
CA ALA A 160 19.17 12.43 -8.86
C ALA A 160 18.30 11.44 -9.66
N ARG A 161 18.39 10.13 -9.35
CA ARG A 161 17.50 9.10 -9.90
C ARG A 161 16.05 9.38 -9.58
N THR A 162 15.75 9.63 -8.32
CA THR A 162 14.40 9.95 -7.84
C THR A 162 13.86 11.21 -8.49
N SER A 163 14.65 12.29 -8.54
CA SER A 163 14.25 13.56 -9.14
C SER A 163 13.88 13.43 -10.62
N TYR A 164 14.72 12.78 -11.44
CA TYR A 164 14.39 12.64 -12.87
C TYR A 164 13.18 11.71 -13.07
N ARG A 165 13.02 10.67 -12.24
CA ARG A 165 11.86 9.76 -12.30
C ARG A 165 10.56 10.50 -11.96
N LYS A 166 10.57 11.37 -10.94
CA LYS A 166 9.45 12.24 -10.58
C LYS A 166 9.07 13.17 -11.73
N ARG A 167 10.05 13.85 -12.36
CA ARG A 167 9.80 14.75 -13.51
C ARG A 167 9.29 14.01 -14.75
N LEU A 168 9.72 12.76 -14.95
CA LEU A 168 9.19 11.88 -15.98
C LEU A 168 7.85 11.21 -15.57
N GLY A 169 7.40 11.42 -14.34
CA GLY A 169 6.20 10.78 -13.78
C GLY A 169 6.31 9.27 -13.80
N LEU A 170 7.40 8.69 -13.27
CA LEU A 170 7.73 7.26 -13.25
C LEU A 170 7.65 6.61 -11.86
N ASP A 171 7.19 7.35 -10.84
CA ASP A 171 7.10 6.86 -9.46
C ASP A 171 5.89 5.92 -9.29
N LEU A 172 6.07 4.81 -8.58
CA LEU A 172 5.09 3.72 -8.44
C LEU A 172 3.93 4.11 -7.51
N LEU A 173 2.68 3.97 -7.98
CA LEU A 173 1.40 4.02 -7.23
C LEU A 173 1.15 5.29 -6.35
N PRO A 174 -0.09 5.59 -5.93
CA PRO A 174 -0.40 6.77 -5.09
C PRO A 174 0.11 6.66 -3.64
N LEU A 175 1.19 5.91 -3.37
CA LEU A 175 1.74 5.63 -2.04
C LEU A 175 2.90 6.56 -1.62
N ASP A 176 3.41 7.38 -2.54
CA ASP A 176 4.48 8.36 -2.28
C ASP A 176 3.92 9.78 -2.00
N VAL A 177 2.72 9.86 -1.42
CA VAL A 177 2.13 11.14 -1.00
C VAL A 177 2.82 11.61 0.27
N ALA A 178 3.25 12.87 0.28
CA ALA A 178 3.86 13.48 1.45
C ALA A 178 2.84 13.56 2.59
N LEU A 179 3.23 13.11 3.78
CA LEU A 179 2.45 13.29 5.00
C LEU A 179 2.57 14.74 5.48
N ASP A 180 1.50 15.24 6.09
CA ASP A 180 1.43 16.61 6.61
C ASP A 180 1.97 16.66 8.05
N PRO A 181 3.18 17.20 8.30
CA PRO A 181 3.74 17.26 9.65
C PRO A 181 2.95 18.18 10.59
N ARG A 182 2.15 19.10 10.04
CA ARG A 182 1.39 20.07 10.85
C ARG A 182 0.37 19.40 11.76
N ILE A 183 -0.03 18.15 11.48
CA ILE A 183 -0.93 17.43 12.38
C ILE A 183 -0.32 17.18 13.77
N PHE A 184 1.01 17.20 13.91
CA PHE A 184 1.71 17.00 15.18
C PHE A 184 2.33 18.30 15.71
N ALA A 185 2.02 19.44 15.09
CA ALA A 185 2.46 20.73 15.60
C ALA A 185 1.75 21.02 16.93
N THR A 186 2.46 21.66 17.87
CA THR A 186 1.86 22.17 19.10
C THR A 186 0.81 23.23 18.73
N PRO A 187 -0.45 23.09 19.17
CA PRO A 187 -1.46 24.13 19.00
C PRO A 187 -1.07 25.43 19.71
N ASP A 188 -1.63 26.55 19.28
CA ASP A 188 -1.46 27.80 20.01
C ASP A 188 -2.12 27.72 21.41
N PRO A 189 -1.54 28.31 22.48
CA PRO A 189 -2.10 28.23 23.82
C PRO A 189 -3.55 28.75 23.95
N GLU A 190 -3.92 29.70 23.10
CA GLU A 190 -5.27 30.26 23.02
C GLU A 190 -6.28 29.24 22.45
N ASP A 191 -5.84 28.39 21.51
CA ASP A 191 -6.65 27.31 20.95
C ASP A 191 -6.91 26.18 21.97
N GLU A 192 -5.96 25.96 22.88
CA GLU A 192 -6.02 24.93 23.92
C GLU A 192 -6.98 25.33 25.07
N GLN A 193 -7.14 26.63 25.32
CA GLN A 193 -7.92 27.18 26.44
C GLN A 193 -9.39 27.47 26.08
N ALA A 194 -9.71 27.69 24.81
CA ALA A 194 -11.08 27.96 24.37
C ALA A 194 -11.87 26.66 24.15
N ARG A 195 -12.38 26.04 25.24
CA ARG A 195 -13.42 25.02 25.09
C ARG A 195 -14.71 25.69 24.61
N PRO A 196 -15.31 25.22 23.49
CA PRO A 196 -16.64 25.66 23.08
C PRO A 196 -17.65 25.59 24.23
N SER A 197 -18.36 26.68 24.50
CA SER A 197 -19.46 26.71 25.47
C SER A 197 -20.84 26.68 24.81
N ALA A 198 -20.90 26.60 23.48
CA ALA A 198 -22.16 26.57 22.74
C ALA A 198 -22.91 25.25 23.01
N GLU A 199 -24.23 25.36 23.23
CA GLU A 199 -25.09 24.20 23.46
C GLU A 199 -25.33 23.43 22.16
N ILE A 200 -25.36 22.09 22.23
CA ILE A 200 -25.73 21.21 21.12
C ILE A 200 -27.04 20.46 21.38
N THR A 201 -27.74 20.09 20.32
CA THR A 201 -28.88 19.15 20.39
C THR A 201 -28.49 17.84 19.73
N ILE A 202 -28.48 16.75 20.49
CA ILE A 202 -28.21 15.40 19.99
C ILE A 202 -29.55 14.78 19.56
N VAL A 203 -29.60 14.33 18.31
CA VAL A 203 -30.73 13.56 17.77
C VAL A 203 -30.32 12.10 17.70
N LEU A 204 -31.04 11.25 18.44
CA LEU A 204 -30.74 9.83 18.60
C LEU A 204 -31.91 8.98 18.09
N PRO A 205 -31.90 8.53 16.82
CA PRO A 205 -32.87 7.55 16.35
C PRO A 205 -32.62 6.19 16.99
N VAL A 206 -33.69 5.57 17.47
CA VAL A 206 -33.66 4.29 18.20
C VAL A 206 -34.58 3.28 17.52
N TYR A 207 -34.00 2.16 17.09
CA TYR A 207 -34.72 1.01 16.58
C TYR A 207 -33.98 -0.29 16.95
N ASN A 208 -34.49 -1.02 17.95
CA ASN A 208 -33.87 -2.23 18.53
C ASN A 208 -32.49 -1.98 19.17
N ALA A 209 -31.66 -3.04 19.26
CA ALA A 209 -30.28 -3.02 19.77
C ALA A 209 -30.13 -2.46 21.21
N LEU A 210 -30.98 -2.95 22.13
CA LEU A 210 -31.06 -2.49 23.52
C LEU A 210 -29.71 -2.40 24.25
N GLU A 211 -28.82 -3.38 24.06
CA GLU A 211 -27.49 -3.38 24.70
C GLU A 211 -26.63 -2.20 24.24
N LEU A 212 -26.57 -1.95 22.92
CA LEU A 212 -25.82 -0.83 22.34
C LEU A 212 -26.45 0.51 22.73
N LEU A 213 -27.78 0.60 22.71
CA LEU A 213 -28.51 1.79 23.16
C LEU A 213 -28.17 2.15 24.61
N THR A 214 -28.13 1.14 25.49
CA THR A 214 -27.79 1.35 26.91
C THR A 214 -26.39 1.94 27.06
N GLU A 215 -25.41 1.39 26.34
CA GLU A 215 -24.03 1.91 26.36
C GLU A 215 -23.94 3.31 25.73
N ALA A 216 -24.62 3.55 24.60
CA ALA A 216 -24.63 4.84 23.93
C ALA A 216 -25.19 5.95 24.83
N LEU A 217 -26.34 5.73 25.49
CA LEU A 217 -26.94 6.68 26.44
C LEU A 217 -26.01 6.97 27.62
N ALA A 218 -25.39 5.94 28.19
CA ALA A 218 -24.44 6.11 29.29
C ALA A 218 -23.23 6.98 28.86
N ARG A 219 -22.69 6.74 27.66
CA ARG A 219 -21.59 7.53 27.10
C ARG A 219 -22.00 8.96 26.76
N ILE A 220 -23.20 9.18 26.21
CA ILE A 220 -23.69 10.54 25.94
C ILE A 220 -23.70 11.36 27.24
N VAL A 221 -24.25 10.82 28.33
CA VAL A 221 -24.30 11.52 29.62
C VAL A 221 -22.89 11.73 30.20
N ALA A 222 -22.04 10.71 30.17
CA ALA A 222 -20.73 10.75 30.83
C ALA A 222 -19.64 11.49 30.05
N HIS A 223 -19.70 11.51 28.71
CA HIS A 223 -18.59 11.93 27.86
C HIS A 223 -18.81 13.26 27.13
N THR A 224 -20.04 13.78 27.12
CA THR A 224 -20.36 15.07 26.47
C THR A 224 -19.91 16.22 27.35
N ASP A 225 -18.98 17.03 26.83
CA ASP A 225 -18.20 18.03 27.59
C ASP A 225 -18.60 19.48 27.31
N VAL A 226 -19.74 19.68 26.63
CA VAL A 226 -20.38 20.97 26.34
C VAL A 226 -21.82 20.93 26.85
N PRO A 227 -22.54 22.06 27.01
CA PRO A 227 -23.97 22.04 27.27
C PRO A 227 -24.70 21.26 26.16
N TRP A 228 -25.66 20.42 26.53
CA TRP A 228 -26.31 19.52 25.57
C TRP A 228 -27.77 19.25 25.91
N ARG A 229 -28.54 18.93 24.85
CA ARG A 229 -29.89 18.37 24.90
C ARG A 229 -29.93 17.07 24.10
N LEU A 230 -30.86 16.18 24.43
CA LEU A 230 -31.08 14.93 23.71
C LEU A 230 -32.53 14.82 23.28
N ILE A 231 -32.74 14.55 22.00
CA ILE A 231 -34.05 14.17 21.43
C ILE A 231 -33.90 12.74 20.93
N ALA A 232 -34.36 11.79 21.72
CA ALA A 232 -34.36 10.37 21.37
C ALA A 232 -35.67 10.00 20.68
N VAL A 233 -35.60 9.37 19.51
CA VAL A 233 -36.79 8.97 18.73
C VAL A 233 -36.90 7.46 18.73
N GLU A 234 -37.84 6.92 19.50
CA GLU A 234 -38.18 5.51 19.52
C GLU A 234 -39.07 5.18 18.32
N ASP A 235 -38.48 4.55 17.28
CA ASP A 235 -39.14 4.27 16.00
C ASP A 235 -39.89 2.93 15.97
N CYS A 236 -40.71 2.69 17.00
CA CYS A 236 -41.55 1.49 17.10
C CYS A 236 -40.71 0.20 16.96
N SER A 237 -39.70 0.07 17.82
CA SER A 237 -38.82 -1.10 17.92
C SER A 237 -39.60 -2.41 18.01
N THR A 238 -39.13 -3.43 17.30
CA THR A 238 -39.71 -4.77 17.36
C THR A 238 -39.35 -5.50 18.65
N ASP A 239 -38.24 -5.13 19.27
CA ASP A 239 -37.89 -5.57 20.62
C ASP A 239 -38.79 -4.84 21.64
N PRO A 240 -39.71 -5.55 22.33
CA PRO A 240 -40.67 -4.93 23.25
C PRO A 240 -40.00 -4.33 24.49
N ALA A 241 -38.72 -4.62 24.76
CA ALA A 241 -38.01 -4.08 25.91
C ALA A 241 -37.50 -2.64 25.70
N VAL A 242 -37.34 -2.18 24.46
CA VAL A 242 -36.68 -0.89 24.15
C VAL A 242 -37.46 0.32 24.64
N ARG A 243 -38.77 0.38 24.36
CA ARG A 243 -39.60 1.52 24.76
C ARG A 243 -39.75 1.63 26.28
N PRO A 244 -40.09 0.56 27.03
CA PRO A 244 -40.07 0.60 28.49
C PRO A 244 -38.70 1.00 29.04
N PHE A 245 -37.62 0.45 28.47
CA PHE A 245 -36.27 0.80 28.88
C PHE A 245 -35.97 2.29 28.75
N LEU A 246 -36.31 2.93 27.63
CA LEU A 246 -36.07 4.37 27.44
C LEU A 246 -36.82 5.23 28.47
N ARG A 247 -38.09 4.89 28.73
CA ARG A 247 -38.90 5.58 29.75
C ARG A 247 -38.30 5.42 31.14
N ASP A 248 -37.94 4.19 31.51
CA ASP A 248 -37.36 3.91 32.81
C ASP A 248 -35.97 4.53 32.97
N TRP A 249 -35.16 4.54 31.90
CA TRP A 249 -33.86 5.19 31.88
C TRP A 249 -34.01 6.69 32.16
N LEU A 250 -34.95 7.38 31.50
CA LEU A 250 -35.21 8.80 31.72
C LEU A 250 -35.72 9.06 33.15
N ALA A 251 -36.65 8.24 33.64
CA ALA A 251 -37.20 8.37 35.00
C ALA A 251 -36.16 8.17 36.11
N ARG A 252 -35.05 7.48 35.81
CA ARG A 252 -33.92 7.26 36.73
C ARG A 252 -32.85 8.35 36.67
N GLN A 253 -32.90 9.26 35.69
CA GLN A 253 -31.95 10.36 35.62
C GLN A 253 -32.23 11.41 36.71
N ASP A 254 -31.19 12.12 37.15
CA ASP A 254 -31.39 13.28 38.01
C ASP A 254 -32.13 14.40 37.26
N GLY A 255 -32.69 15.37 38.00
CA GLY A 255 -33.44 16.48 37.40
C GLY A 255 -32.64 17.29 36.38
N THR A 256 -31.32 17.37 36.53
CA THR A 256 -30.47 18.16 35.61
C THR A 256 -30.33 17.51 34.24
N VAL A 257 -30.27 16.17 34.19
CA VAL A 257 -30.25 15.40 32.96
C VAL A 257 -31.67 15.23 32.42
N ALA A 258 -32.65 14.91 33.26
CA ALA A 258 -34.04 14.71 32.85
C ALA A 258 -34.63 15.94 32.15
N ASP A 259 -34.31 17.16 32.61
CA ASP A 259 -34.77 18.42 32.01
C ASP A 259 -34.19 18.69 30.60
N ARG A 260 -33.16 17.94 30.18
CA ARG A 260 -32.47 18.11 28.89
C ARG A 260 -32.84 17.05 27.86
N VAL A 261 -33.67 16.09 28.23
CA VAL A 261 -34.01 14.92 27.40
C VAL A 261 -35.48 14.93 27.02
N GLU A 262 -35.75 14.77 25.72
CA GLU A 262 -37.07 14.52 25.17
C GLU A 262 -37.09 13.13 24.49
N ILE A 263 -38.08 12.30 24.82
CA ILE A 263 -38.34 11.03 24.14
C ILE A 263 -39.56 11.19 23.25
N LEU A 264 -39.36 11.05 21.93
CA LEU A 264 -40.43 10.98 20.94
C LEU A 264 -40.70 9.53 20.62
N GLU A 265 -41.95 9.11 20.71
CA GLU A 265 -42.36 7.75 20.37
C GLU A 265 -43.17 7.75 19.08
N ASN A 266 -42.82 6.87 18.14
CA ASN A 266 -43.59 6.65 16.93
C ASN A 266 -44.66 5.58 17.17
N GLU A 267 -45.87 5.77 16.65
CA GLU A 267 -46.95 4.77 16.72
C GLU A 267 -46.75 3.59 15.75
N ARG A 268 -45.92 3.80 14.72
CA ARG A 268 -45.53 2.81 13.71
C ARG A 268 -44.08 3.06 13.32
N ASN A 269 -43.40 2.07 12.77
CA ASN A 269 -42.05 2.25 12.22
C ASN A 269 -42.12 3.19 11.01
N LEU A 270 -41.60 4.41 11.16
CA LEU A 270 -41.51 5.45 10.13
C LEU A 270 -40.21 5.35 9.33
N GLY A 271 -39.21 4.65 9.85
CA GLY A 271 -37.87 4.56 9.27
C GLY A 271 -36.97 5.70 9.73
N PHE A 272 -35.70 5.59 9.35
CA PHE A 272 -34.65 6.52 9.79
C PHE A 272 -34.96 7.98 9.41
N VAL A 273 -35.27 8.25 8.13
CA VAL A 273 -35.40 9.62 7.61
C VAL A 273 -36.54 10.37 8.30
N GLU A 274 -37.73 9.77 8.35
CA GLU A 274 -38.91 10.38 8.98
C GLU A 274 -38.74 10.55 10.50
N SER A 275 -38.13 9.57 11.17
CA SER A 275 -37.84 9.66 12.61
C SER A 275 -36.86 10.79 12.91
N VAL A 276 -35.79 10.92 12.12
CA VAL A 276 -34.83 12.02 12.25
C VAL A 276 -35.50 13.36 11.94
N ASN A 277 -36.30 13.47 10.87
CA ASN A 277 -37.02 14.70 10.53
C ASN A 277 -37.95 15.16 11.66
N ARG A 278 -38.69 14.24 12.31
CA ARG A 278 -39.50 14.57 13.49
C ARG A 278 -38.67 15.18 14.63
N ALA A 279 -37.45 14.70 14.85
CA ALA A 279 -36.56 15.29 15.84
C ALA A 279 -35.95 16.61 15.37
N LEU A 280 -35.62 16.76 14.09
CA LEU A 280 -35.13 18.02 13.52
C LEU A 280 -36.17 19.13 13.65
N ASP A 281 -37.46 18.84 13.44
CA ASP A 281 -38.56 19.80 13.64
C ASP A 281 -38.61 20.34 15.08
N ARG A 282 -38.19 19.53 16.06
CA ARG A 282 -38.06 19.93 17.48
C ARG A 282 -36.75 20.64 17.76
N ALA A 283 -35.68 20.24 17.10
CA ALA A 283 -34.33 20.77 17.32
C ALA A 283 -34.12 22.16 16.70
N VAL A 284 -34.62 22.41 15.48
CA VAL A 284 -34.41 23.67 14.73
C VAL A 284 -34.88 24.91 15.51
N PRO A 285 -36.06 24.92 16.16
CA PRO A 285 -36.50 26.05 16.99
C PRO A 285 -35.61 26.34 18.21
N LEU A 286 -34.86 25.34 18.72
CA LEU A 286 -33.94 25.52 19.85
C LEU A 286 -32.73 26.37 19.47
N GLY A 287 -32.37 26.43 18.18
CA GLY A 287 -31.27 27.26 17.68
C GLY A 287 -29.87 26.74 17.98
N ASN A 288 -29.74 25.54 18.51
CA ASN A 288 -28.48 24.86 18.78
C ASN A 288 -27.98 24.12 17.52
N HIS A 289 -26.66 23.96 17.38
CA HIS A 289 -26.11 23.01 16.40
C HIS A 289 -26.60 21.60 16.72
N VAL A 290 -26.88 20.80 15.69
CA VAL A 290 -27.49 19.48 15.84
C VAL A 290 -26.46 18.39 15.59
N VAL A 291 -26.42 17.34 16.39
CA VAL A 291 -25.63 16.13 16.09
C VAL A 291 -26.58 14.99 15.80
N LEU A 292 -26.52 14.44 14.59
CA LEU A 292 -27.10 13.13 14.28
C LEU A 292 -26.16 12.07 14.84
N LEU A 293 -26.65 11.28 15.79
CA LEU A 293 -25.87 10.23 16.44
C LEU A 293 -26.65 8.93 16.42
N ASN A 294 -26.12 7.90 15.76
CA ASN A 294 -26.75 6.58 15.78
C ASN A 294 -26.67 5.96 17.18
N SER A 295 -27.65 5.11 17.52
CA SER A 295 -27.72 4.39 18.80
C SER A 295 -26.65 3.30 18.98
N ASP A 296 -25.81 3.06 17.96
CA ASP A 296 -24.67 2.15 17.95
C ASP A 296 -23.32 2.87 17.73
N ALA A 297 -23.32 4.21 17.81
CA ALA A 297 -22.14 5.05 17.80
C ALA A 297 -21.71 5.37 19.24
N LEU A 298 -20.49 4.97 19.61
CA LEU A 298 -19.98 5.05 20.98
C LEU A 298 -18.98 6.19 21.10
N VAL A 299 -19.47 7.32 21.58
CA VAL A 299 -18.70 8.56 21.71
C VAL A 299 -17.62 8.44 22.80
N PRO A 300 -16.37 8.89 22.56
CA PRO A 300 -15.32 8.91 23.57
C PRO A 300 -15.43 10.15 24.48
N PRO A 301 -14.70 10.20 25.62
CA PRO A 301 -14.60 11.41 26.44
C PRO A 301 -14.17 12.64 25.62
N GLY A 302 -14.83 13.79 25.86
CA GLY A 302 -14.47 15.06 25.24
C GLY A 302 -14.73 15.12 23.73
N TRP A 303 -15.73 14.38 23.24
CA TRP A 303 -16.02 14.28 21.81
C TRP A 303 -16.73 15.53 21.26
N ALA A 304 -17.66 16.09 22.04
CA ALA A 304 -18.61 17.08 21.56
C ALA A 304 -17.93 18.43 21.30
N SER A 305 -17.05 18.88 22.20
CA SER A 305 -16.25 20.09 21.99
C SER A 305 -15.39 20.00 20.73
N ARG A 306 -14.74 18.84 20.50
CA ARG A 306 -13.91 18.59 19.30
C ARG A 306 -14.74 18.58 18.02
N LEU A 307 -15.91 17.92 18.04
CA LEU A 307 -16.81 17.88 16.87
C LEU A 307 -17.40 19.27 16.56
N LEU A 308 -17.67 20.08 17.59
CA LEU A 308 -18.27 21.40 17.48
C LEU A 308 -17.29 22.48 17.02
N ARG A 309 -16.02 22.39 17.43
CA ARG A 309 -14.99 23.41 17.18
C ARG A 309 -14.94 23.89 15.72
N PRO A 310 -14.89 23.03 14.68
CA PRO A 310 -14.76 23.48 13.30
C PRO A 310 -15.90 24.39 12.83
N VAL A 311 -17.11 24.22 13.38
CA VAL A 311 -18.25 25.08 13.03
C VAL A 311 -18.15 26.46 13.68
N LEU A 312 -17.54 26.54 14.86
CA LEU A 312 -17.36 27.80 15.58
C LEU A 312 -16.16 28.61 15.07
N THR A 313 -15.16 27.94 14.46
CA THR A 313 -13.95 28.59 13.95
C THR A 313 -14.00 28.91 12.45
N HIS A 314 -14.97 28.34 11.71
CA HIS A 314 -15.05 28.50 10.25
C HIS A 314 -16.50 28.71 9.76
N ASP A 315 -16.79 29.92 9.28
CA ASP A 315 -18.12 30.42 8.91
C ASP A 315 -18.86 29.61 7.81
N ALA A 316 -18.17 28.74 7.07
CA ALA A 316 -18.73 27.97 5.95
C ALA A 316 -18.92 26.48 6.24
N VAL A 317 -18.61 26.01 7.45
CA VAL A 317 -18.72 24.57 7.78
C VAL A 317 -20.19 24.22 8.00
N ALA A 318 -20.72 23.36 7.13
CA ALA A 318 -22.09 22.87 7.18
C ALA A 318 -22.19 21.54 7.94
N THR A 319 -21.20 20.65 7.76
CA THR A 319 -21.12 19.39 8.50
C THR A 319 -19.74 19.09 9.03
N VAL A 320 -19.69 18.35 10.15
CA VAL A 320 -18.45 17.76 10.68
C VAL A 320 -18.71 16.29 10.98
N THR A 321 -17.84 15.41 10.49
CA THR A 321 -17.90 13.96 10.75
C THR A 321 -16.54 13.45 11.26
N PRO A 322 -16.49 12.70 12.37
CA PRO A 322 -15.25 12.13 12.89
C PRO A 322 -14.81 10.89 12.10
N MET A 323 -13.54 10.49 12.29
CA MET A 323 -13.08 9.18 11.81
C MET A 323 -13.72 8.04 12.63
N SER A 324 -13.80 6.84 12.04
CA SER A 324 -14.38 5.67 12.69
C SER A 324 -13.76 4.37 12.18
N ASN A 325 -14.08 3.25 12.82
CA ASN A 325 -13.80 1.90 12.33
C ASN A 325 -14.74 1.46 11.20
N ASP A 326 -15.87 2.16 11.02
CA ASP A 326 -16.89 1.85 10.00
C ASP A 326 -17.62 3.13 9.55
N ALA A 327 -16.94 3.96 8.75
CA ALA A 327 -17.46 5.23 8.25
C ALA A 327 -16.98 5.53 6.82
N GLU A 328 -17.07 4.54 5.93
CA GLU A 328 -16.76 4.67 4.51
C GLU A 328 -15.40 5.34 4.25
N ILE A 329 -15.37 6.51 3.60
CA ILE A 329 -14.16 7.30 3.28
C ILE A 329 -13.38 7.79 4.52
N LEU A 330 -13.97 7.68 5.72
CA LEU A 330 -13.36 8.02 7.00
C LEU A 330 -12.90 6.78 7.81
N SER A 331 -12.99 5.57 7.24
CA SER A 331 -12.68 4.31 7.95
C SER A 331 -11.18 4.13 8.28
N VAL A 332 -10.89 3.71 9.50
CA VAL A 332 -9.55 3.36 10.02
C VAL A 332 -9.54 1.88 10.40
N PRO A 333 -8.44 1.12 10.16
CA PRO A 333 -7.16 1.55 9.61
C PRO A 333 -7.18 1.84 8.11
N THR A 334 -8.03 1.15 7.35
CA THR A 334 -8.04 1.23 5.89
C THR A 334 -9.33 1.90 5.41
N ILE A 335 -9.17 2.87 4.50
CA ILE A 335 -10.28 3.62 3.91
C ILE A 335 -11.30 2.66 3.27
N CYS A 336 -12.60 2.95 3.45
CA CYS A 336 -13.71 2.14 2.95
C CYS A 336 -13.73 0.68 3.43
N GLN A 337 -13.02 0.34 4.51
CA GLN A 337 -12.98 -1.01 5.05
C GLN A 337 -13.37 -1.03 6.53
N ARG A 338 -14.52 -1.65 6.80
CA ARG A 338 -15.00 -1.90 8.15
C ARG A 338 -14.03 -2.76 8.94
N THR A 339 -13.78 -2.36 10.19
CA THR A 339 -13.05 -3.15 11.17
C THR A 339 -13.88 -3.29 12.45
N VAL A 340 -13.94 -4.51 13.01
CA VAL A 340 -14.56 -4.73 14.32
C VAL A 340 -13.56 -4.36 15.40
N LEU A 341 -13.98 -3.61 16.40
CA LEU A 341 -13.15 -3.24 17.56
C LEU A 341 -13.57 -4.03 18.81
N ALA A 342 -12.60 -4.30 19.68
CA ALA A 342 -12.82 -4.83 21.02
C ALA A 342 -12.99 -3.66 22.02
N PRO A 343 -13.64 -3.88 23.18
CA PRO A 343 -13.80 -2.84 24.20
C PRO A 343 -12.45 -2.21 24.59
N GLY A 344 -12.38 -0.87 24.62
CA GLY A 344 -11.17 -0.12 24.97
C GLY A 344 -10.27 0.24 23.78
N GLU A 345 -10.42 -0.43 22.62
CA GLU A 345 -9.59 -0.15 21.44
C GLU A 345 -9.90 1.22 20.84
N ALA A 346 -11.19 1.57 20.75
CA ALA A 346 -11.62 2.86 20.23
C ALA A 346 -11.11 4.04 21.07
N GLU A 347 -11.14 3.92 22.40
CA GLU A 347 -10.64 4.94 23.31
C GLU A 347 -9.13 5.12 23.16
N ALA A 348 -8.40 4.04 22.90
CA ALA A 348 -6.96 4.09 22.68
C ALA A 348 -6.59 4.76 21.35
N ILE A 349 -7.33 4.46 20.28
CA ILE A 349 -7.18 5.15 18.99
C ILE A 349 -7.55 6.64 19.14
N ASN A 350 -8.62 6.95 19.85
CA ASN A 350 -9.04 8.33 20.09
C ASN A 350 -8.03 9.13 20.93
N ARG A 351 -7.28 8.49 21.86
CA ARG A 351 -6.20 9.18 22.58
C ARG A 351 -5.13 9.70 21.62
N THR A 352 -4.76 8.92 20.61
CA THR A 352 -3.85 9.40 19.55
C THR A 352 -4.51 10.48 18.69
N ALA A 353 -5.79 10.32 18.32
CA ALA A 353 -6.51 11.36 17.56
C ALA A 353 -6.52 12.71 18.30
N ALA A 354 -6.70 12.68 19.62
CA ALA A 354 -6.74 13.86 20.48
C ALA A 354 -5.40 14.63 20.55
N THR A 355 -4.28 14.04 20.12
CA THR A 355 -2.99 14.74 20.06
C THR A 355 -2.78 15.50 18.74
N PHE A 356 -3.70 15.38 17.79
CA PHE A 356 -3.55 16.07 16.51
C PHE A 356 -3.89 17.54 16.63
N HIS A 357 -3.16 18.37 15.88
CA HIS A 357 -3.47 19.78 15.75
C HIS A 357 -4.91 19.95 15.23
N PRO A 358 -5.76 20.76 15.91
CA PRO A 358 -7.19 20.81 15.66
C PRO A 358 -7.54 21.19 14.22
N ASP A 359 -6.81 22.14 13.62
CA ASP A 359 -7.12 22.60 12.26
C ASP A 359 -6.40 21.82 11.15
N ALA A 360 -5.19 21.32 11.40
CA ALA A 360 -4.42 20.58 10.39
C ALA A 360 -4.99 19.19 10.09
N CYS A 361 -5.86 18.67 10.96
CA CYS A 361 -6.55 17.40 10.77
C CYS A 361 -7.96 17.53 10.17
N LEU A 362 -8.34 18.73 9.69
CA LEU A 362 -9.62 18.98 9.04
C LEU A 362 -9.48 18.91 7.52
N VAL A 363 -10.38 18.18 6.88
CA VAL A 363 -10.37 17.99 5.43
C VAL A 363 -11.77 18.15 4.85
N GLU A 364 -11.90 18.92 3.78
CA GLU A 364 -13.15 19.00 3.03
C GLU A 364 -13.42 17.71 2.26
N MET A 365 -14.64 17.21 2.36
CA MET A 365 -15.10 15.94 1.80
C MET A 365 -16.37 16.16 0.95
N PRO A 366 -16.67 15.27 -0.01
CA PRO A 366 -17.85 15.41 -0.85
C PRO A 366 -19.16 15.32 -0.07
N THR A 367 -19.20 14.53 1.02
CA THR A 367 -20.37 14.34 1.90
C THR A 367 -19.94 14.02 3.32
N GLY A 368 -20.81 14.26 4.30
CA GLY A 368 -20.72 13.69 5.64
C GLY A 368 -21.23 12.25 5.72
N VAL A 369 -20.93 11.59 6.84
CA VAL A 369 -21.36 10.20 7.12
C VAL A 369 -22.28 10.21 8.34
N GLY A 370 -23.53 9.76 8.16
CA GLY A 370 -24.64 9.98 9.09
C GLY A 370 -24.59 9.27 10.45
N PHE A 371 -23.58 8.44 10.74
CA PHE A 371 -23.49 7.70 12.02
C PHE A 371 -23.20 8.61 13.23
N CYS A 372 -22.41 9.67 12.99
CA CYS A 372 -22.04 10.70 13.94
C CYS A 372 -21.71 11.96 13.13
N MET A 373 -22.70 12.80 12.89
CA MET A 373 -22.55 13.96 12.01
C MET A 373 -23.14 15.20 12.67
N LEU A 374 -22.32 16.21 12.88
CA LEU A 374 -22.78 17.53 13.30
C LEU A 374 -23.32 18.29 12.09
N LEU A 375 -24.47 18.93 12.26
CA LEU A 375 -25.17 19.80 11.34
C LEU A 375 -25.13 21.23 11.89
N ASN A 376 -24.59 22.16 11.11
CA ASN A 376 -24.61 23.57 11.47
C ASN A 376 -26.06 24.11 11.41
N ILE A 377 -26.52 24.74 12.49
CA ILE A 377 -27.88 25.25 12.62
C ILE A 377 -28.26 26.26 11.54
N ASP A 378 -27.31 27.05 11.04
CA ASP A 378 -27.59 28.06 10.01
C ASP A 378 -27.90 27.43 8.64
N PHE A 379 -27.23 26.33 8.32
CA PHE A 379 -27.54 25.52 7.14
C PHE A 379 -28.80 24.69 7.35
N LEU A 380 -28.98 24.13 8.56
CA LEU A 380 -30.17 23.36 8.90
C LEU A 380 -31.44 24.20 8.83
N ARG A 381 -31.43 25.48 9.25
CA ARG A 381 -32.59 26.38 9.08
C ARG A 381 -32.98 26.60 7.60
N ARG A 382 -32.02 26.46 6.68
CA ARG A 382 -32.23 26.63 5.23
C ARG A 382 -32.65 25.31 4.57
N VAL A 383 -32.18 24.19 5.08
CA VAL A 383 -32.52 22.82 4.65
C VAL A 383 -32.95 22.01 5.88
N PRO A 384 -34.18 22.21 6.39
CA PRO A 384 -34.59 21.75 7.73
C PRO A 384 -34.89 20.27 7.86
N ALA A 385 -34.91 19.55 6.74
CA ALA A 385 -35.27 18.14 6.70
C ALA A 385 -34.38 17.36 5.72
N LEU A 386 -34.19 16.10 6.03
CA LEU A 386 -33.69 15.07 5.14
C LEU A 386 -34.78 14.69 4.12
N ASP A 387 -34.38 14.32 2.90
CA ASP A 387 -35.32 14.03 1.82
C ASP A 387 -36.01 12.68 2.01
N THR A 388 -37.34 12.69 2.12
CA THR A 388 -38.15 11.50 2.38
C THR A 388 -38.15 10.50 1.22
N ALA A 389 -37.62 10.86 0.04
CA ALA A 389 -37.37 9.94 -1.05
C ALA A 389 -36.41 8.78 -0.68
N PHE A 390 -35.58 8.95 0.35
CA PHE A 390 -34.66 7.93 0.86
C PHE A 390 -35.27 7.03 1.95
N GLY A 391 -36.54 7.23 2.35
CA GLY A 391 -37.31 6.34 3.20
C GLY A 391 -36.57 5.81 4.45
N ARG A 392 -36.08 4.57 4.39
CA ARG A 392 -35.42 3.88 5.52
C ARG A 392 -33.93 4.22 5.67
N GLY A 393 -33.39 5.15 4.88
CA GLY A 393 -32.01 5.64 4.94
C GLY A 393 -31.16 5.24 3.72
N TYR A 394 -29.85 5.48 3.81
CA TYR A 394 -28.86 5.36 2.73
C TYR A 394 -29.03 6.41 1.61
N GLY A 395 -28.31 7.54 1.70
CA GLY A 395 -28.25 8.58 0.66
C GLY A 395 -28.90 9.90 1.07
N GLU A 396 -29.70 9.92 2.12
CA GLU A 396 -30.32 11.13 2.70
C GLU A 396 -29.29 12.16 3.16
N GLU A 397 -28.19 11.69 3.76
CA GLU A 397 -27.09 12.52 4.23
C GLU A 397 -26.30 13.07 3.03
N VAL A 398 -26.17 12.28 1.97
CA VAL A 398 -25.52 12.69 0.72
C VAL A 398 -26.32 13.81 0.06
N ASP A 399 -27.62 13.61 -0.09
CA ASP A 399 -28.52 14.60 -0.68
C ASP A 399 -28.55 15.90 0.15
N TRP A 400 -28.64 15.80 1.48
CA TRP A 400 -28.58 16.97 2.35
C TRP A 400 -27.24 17.72 2.22
N CYS A 401 -26.12 16.99 2.27
CA CYS A 401 -24.77 17.53 2.12
C CYS A 401 -24.58 18.24 0.77
N GLN A 402 -25.12 17.68 -0.30
CA GLN A 402 -25.05 18.29 -1.63
C GLN A 402 -25.94 19.53 -1.75
N LYS A 403 -27.13 19.52 -1.14
CA LYS A 403 -28.02 20.69 -1.06
C LYS A 403 -27.33 21.85 -0.31
N VAL A 404 -26.73 21.62 0.85
CA VAL A 404 -26.05 22.68 1.61
C VAL A 404 -24.75 23.13 0.94
N ARG A 405 -24.06 22.25 0.22
CA ARG A 405 -22.89 22.61 -0.58
C ARG A 405 -23.25 23.57 -1.71
N ALA A 406 -24.40 23.37 -2.37
CA ALA A 406 -24.92 24.33 -3.33
C ALA A 406 -25.24 25.71 -2.71
N LEU A 407 -25.39 25.77 -1.38
CA LEU A 407 -25.60 27.00 -0.61
C LEU A 407 -24.29 27.61 -0.06
N GLY A 408 -23.13 27.09 -0.48
CA GLY A 408 -21.80 27.53 -0.01
C GLY A 408 -21.26 26.78 1.21
N GLY A 409 -21.99 25.77 1.70
CA GLY A 409 -21.59 24.95 2.84
C GLY A 409 -20.47 23.97 2.51
N ARG A 410 -19.65 23.66 3.51
CA ARG A 410 -18.52 22.72 3.40
C ARG A 410 -18.74 21.55 4.35
N ASN A 411 -18.48 20.34 3.86
CA ASN A 411 -18.53 19.13 4.66
C ASN A 411 -17.12 18.76 5.11
N ILE A 412 -16.89 18.60 6.40
CA ILE A 412 -15.54 18.44 6.98
C ILE A 412 -15.37 17.08 7.66
N GLY A 413 -14.38 16.32 7.21
CA GLY A 413 -13.88 15.15 7.93
C GLY A 413 -12.88 15.59 8.99
N HIS A 414 -13.05 15.09 10.22
CA HIS A 414 -12.22 15.47 11.37
C HIS A 414 -11.33 14.31 11.81
N GLY A 415 -10.02 14.42 11.52
CA GLY A 415 -9.00 13.43 11.89
C GLY A 415 -8.65 13.38 13.38
N GLY A 416 -8.94 14.44 14.13
CA GLY A 416 -8.64 14.58 15.56
C GLY A 416 -9.68 14.01 16.51
N LEU A 417 -10.69 13.32 15.98
CA LEU A 417 -11.73 12.63 16.74
C LEU A 417 -12.00 11.27 16.12
N PHE A 418 -12.03 10.23 16.96
CA PHE A 418 -12.36 8.87 16.56
C PHE A 418 -13.58 8.38 17.36
N VAL A 419 -14.65 8.00 16.67
CA VAL A 419 -15.89 7.47 17.27
C VAL A 419 -16.11 6.05 16.79
N GLU A 420 -16.30 5.12 17.71
CA GLU A 420 -16.59 3.72 17.36
C GLU A 420 -18.02 3.61 16.82
N HIS A 421 -18.19 2.85 15.74
CA HIS A 421 -19.48 2.48 15.18
C HIS A 421 -19.57 0.95 15.19
N ARG A 422 -20.37 0.40 16.11
CA ARG A 422 -20.46 -1.07 16.32
C ARG A 422 -21.47 -1.73 15.38
N GLY A 423 -22.50 -1.00 14.97
CA GLY A 423 -23.63 -1.58 14.25
C GLY A 423 -23.38 -1.81 12.77
N GLY A 424 -23.79 -3.00 12.34
CA GLY A 424 -23.98 -3.39 10.94
C GLY A 424 -25.12 -4.41 10.79
N THR A 425 -25.92 -4.59 11.84
CA THR A 425 -26.99 -5.59 11.99
C THR A 425 -28.38 -5.05 11.66
N SER A 426 -28.49 -3.77 11.30
CA SER A 426 -29.76 -3.16 10.92
C SER A 426 -30.01 -3.41 9.42
N PHE A 427 -30.97 -4.29 9.16
CA PHE A 427 -31.47 -4.77 7.86
C PHE A 427 -30.70 -5.93 7.24
N GLY A 428 -31.43 -7.00 6.89
CA GLY A 428 -30.90 -8.18 6.22
C GLY A 428 -30.06 -7.78 5.01
N SER A 429 -28.88 -8.38 4.87
CA SER A 429 -27.84 -7.95 3.93
C SER A 429 -28.36 -7.74 2.50
N VAL A 430 -29.34 -8.50 2.05
CA VAL A 430 -29.93 -8.38 0.71
C VAL A 430 -30.88 -7.20 0.56
N GLU A 431 -31.76 -6.95 1.53
CA GLU A 431 -32.70 -5.80 1.49
C GLU A 431 -31.95 -4.48 1.63
N LYS A 432 -30.94 -4.44 2.51
CA LYS A 432 -30.03 -3.30 2.66
C LYS A 432 -29.33 -2.99 1.33
N LEU A 433 -28.75 -3.99 0.67
CA LEU A 433 -28.07 -3.79 -0.61
C LEU A 433 -29.03 -3.27 -1.70
N LYS A 434 -30.27 -3.77 -1.76
CA LYS A 434 -31.28 -3.27 -2.71
C LYS A 434 -31.64 -1.80 -2.45
N LEU A 435 -31.82 -1.41 -1.19
CA LEU A 435 -32.09 -0.02 -0.82
C LEU A 435 -30.92 0.90 -1.19
N VAL A 436 -29.69 0.51 -0.83
CA VAL A 436 -28.47 1.25 -1.20
C VAL A 436 -28.37 1.42 -2.72
N GLN A 437 -28.62 0.35 -3.50
CA GLN A 437 -28.60 0.45 -4.96
C GLN A 437 -29.65 1.41 -5.52
N ALA A 438 -30.90 1.33 -5.03
CA ALA A 438 -31.98 2.19 -5.46
C ALA A 438 -31.69 3.67 -5.15
N HIS A 439 -31.19 3.95 -3.95
CA HIS A 439 -30.89 5.32 -3.53
C HIS A 439 -29.63 5.87 -4.17
N ASN A 440 -28.61 5.04 -4.44
CA ASN A 440 -27.46 5.45 -5.24
C ASN A 440 -27.88 5.90 -6.64
N ALA A 441 -28.87 5.24 -7.26
CA ALA A 441 -29.40 5.69 -8.55
C ALA A 441 -30.05 7.08 -8.47
N ILE A 442 -30.75 7.39 -7.37
CA ILE A 442 -31.30 8.74 -7.12
C ILE A 442 -30.16 9.75 -6.99
N ILE A 443 -29.12 9.43 -6.22
CA ILE A 443 -27.94 10.30 -6.04
C ILE A 443 -27.20 10.52 -7.36
N SER A 444 -26.88 9.48 -8.13
CA SER A 444 -26.19 9.62 -9.41
C SER A 444 -27.02 10.43 -10.42
N ALA A 445 -28.35 10.32 -10.39
CA ALA A 445 -29.24 11.12 -11.23
C ALA A 445 -29.26 12.60 -10.80
N ARG A 446 -29.36 12.89 -9.50
CA ARG A 446 -29.40 14.26 -8.96
C ARG A 446 -28.05 14.96 -9.01
N TYR A 447 -26.96 14.21 -8.82
CA TYR A 447 -25.60 14.72 -8.65
C TYR A 447 -24.59 13.94 -9.51
N PRO A 448 -24.59 14.10 -10.86
CA PRO A 448 -23.78 13.27 -11.77
C PRO A 448 -22.26 13.31 -11.55
N GLY A 449 -21.74 14.32 -10.84
CA GLY A 449 -20.32 14.45 -10.51
C GLY A 449 -19.91 13.79 -9.18
N TYR A 450 -20.86 13.43 -8.32
CA TYR A 450 -20.60 13.01 -6.95
C TYR A 450 -19.73 11.75 -6.88
N ASP A 451 -20.02 10.74 -7.68
CA ASP A 451 -19.26 9.48 -7.70
C ASP A 451 -17.78 9.75 -8.06
N ALA A 452 -17.52 10.64 -9.02
CA ALA A 452 -16.17 11.01 -9.39
C ALA A 452 -15.44 11.74 -8.26
N GLU A 453 -16.13 12.59 -7.50
CA GLU A 453 -15.58 13.28 -6.33
C GLU A 453 -15.22 12.29 -5.20
N VAL A 454 -16.09 11.33 -4.91
CA VAL A 454 -15.83 10.26 -3.92
C VAL A 454 -14.63 9.42 -4.34
N GLN A 455 -14.59 8.97 -5.59
CA GLN A 455 -13.44 8.20 -6.10
C GLN A 455 -12.14 9.03 -6.10
N ASN A 456 -12.24 10.35 -6.33
CA ASN A 456 -11.11 11.25 -6.21
C ASN A 456 -10.63 11.38 -4.76
N PHE A 457 -11.55 11.47 -3.80
CA PHE A 457 -11.22 11.49 -2.37
C PHE A 457 -10.53 10.18 -1.97
N ILE A 458 -11.07 9.02 -2.33
CA ILE A 458 -10.50 7.70 -2.03
C ILE A 458 -9.09 7.57 -2.62
N ARG A 459 -8.91 8.00 -3.87
CA ARG A 459 -7.62 7.90 -4.58
C ARG A 459 -6.51 8.71 -3.91
N HIS A 460 -6.84 9.93 -3.46
CA HIS A 460 -5.84 10.83 -2.89
C HIS A 460 -5.67 10.61 -1.38
N ASP A 461 -6.75 10.21 -0.70
CA ASP A 461 -6.86 10.11 0.76
C ASP A 461 -6.28 11.35 1.45
N PRO A 462 -6.94 12.51 1.37
CA PRO A 462 -6.45 13.74 2.01
C PRO A 462 -6.32 13.60 3.54
N LEU A 463 -7.00 12.63 4.17
CA LEU A 463 -6.85 12.27 5.59
C LEU A 463 -5.78 11.19 5.84
N ARG A 464 -4.88 10.93 4.88
CA ARG A 464 -3.86 9.88 4.99
C ARG A 464 -2.93 10.02 6.20
N THR A 465 -2.54 11.25 6.55
CA THR A 465 -1.68 11.51 7.70
C THR A 465 -2.33 11.08 9.02
N PRO A 466 -3.53 11.59 9.38
CA PRO A 466 -4.23 11.08 10.57
C PRO A 466 -4.58 9.60 10.43
N ARG A 467 -4.99 9.12 9.25
CA ARG A 467 -5.31 7.69 9.04
C ARG A 467 -4.13 6.77 9.33
N LEU A 468 -2.92 7.13 8.87
CA LEU A 468 -1.71 6.34 9.14
C LEU A 468 -1.37 6.34 10.64
N ALA A 469 -1.43 7.51 11.29
CA ALA A 469 -1.18 7.62 12.72
C ALA A 469 -2.17 6.77 13.53
N LEU A 470 -3.47 6.84 13.20
CA LEU A 470 -4.51 6.04 13.84
C LEU A 470 -4.42 4.56 13.49
N ALA A 471 -3.96 4.19 12.29
CA ALA A 471 -3.69 2.80 11.92
C ALA A 471 -2.52 2.22 12.73
N ILE A 472 -1.48 3.01 13.02
CA ILE A 472 -0.38 2.60 13.89
C ILE A 472 -0.84 2.49 15.35
N ALA A 473 -1.69 3.42 15.83
CA ALA A 473 -2.31 3.32 17.15
C ALA A 473 -3.18 2.06 17.27
N TRP A 474 -4.01 1.78 16.27
CA TRP A 474 -4.79 0.55 16.17
C TRP A 474 -3.90 -0.70 16.21
N ALA A 475 -2.78 -0.69 15.47
CA ALA A 475 -1.80 -1.78 15.48
C ALA A 475 -1.17 -1.97 16.86
N GLY A 476 -0.81 -0.88 17.55
CA GLY A 476 -0.21 -0.91 18.88
C GLY A 476 -1.13 -1.48 19.96
N VAL A 477 -2.43 -1.15 19.90
CA VAL A 477 -3.42 -1.62 20.89
C VAL A 477 -3.80 -3.08 20.66
N ARG A 478 -3.77 -3.54 19.41
CA ARG A 478 -4.06 -4.94 19.05
C ARG A 478 -2.86 -5.87 19.11
N ALA A 479 -1.68 -5.32 19.32
CA ALA A 479 -0.45 -6.08 19.23
C ALA A 479 -0.45 -7.21 20.26
N ARG A 480 -0.27 -8.45 19.79
CA ARG A 480 -0.12 -9.65 20.66
C ARG A 480 1.30 -9.80 21.23
N GLY A 481 2.15 -8.80 21.01
CA GLY A 481 3.56 -8.75 21.33
C GLY A 481 4.20 -7.51 20.71
N PRO A 482 5.53 -7.36 20.75
CA PRO A 482 6.20 -6.21 20.15
C PRO A 482 5.91 -6.09 18.65
N VAL A 483 5.36 -4.95 18.21
CA VAL A 483 5.09 -4.71 16.79
C VAL A 483 6.42 -4.60 16.03
N PRO A 484 6.67 -5.40 14.98
CA PRO A 484 7.92 -5.31 14.24
C PRO A 484 7.96 -4.03 13.40
N VAL A 485 9.07 -3.30 13.50
CA VAL A 485 9.37 -2.09 12.75
C VAL A 485 10.61 -2.34 11.90
N PHE A 486 10.43 -2.57 10.61
CA PHE A 486 11.50 -2.90 9.67
C PHE A 486 12.09 -1.64 9.02
N LEU A 487 13.42 -1.54 8.93
CA LEU A 487 14.08 -0.65 7.97
C LEU A 487 14.39 -1.41 6.67
N ALA A 488 13.78 -0.99 5.57
CA ALA A 488 13.95 -1.59 4.26
C ALA A 488 14.15 -0.51 3.18
N HIS A 489 14.34 -0.92 1.92
CA HIS A 489 14.52 0.00 0.80
C HIS A 489 13.41 -0.15 -0.24
N SER A 490 13.23 0.87 -1.08
CA SER A 490 12.21 0.90 -2.14
C SER A 490 12.70 0.38 -3.50
N LEU A 491 13.85 -0.29 -3.56
CA LEU A 491 14.50 -0.68 -4.84
C LEU A 491 14.06 -2.07 -5.35
N GLY A 492 13.34 -2.86 -4.54
CA GLY A 492 12.92 -4.22 -4.86
C GLY A 492 14.07 -5.25 -4.82
N GLY A 493 13.84 -6.45 -5.37
CA GLY A 493 14.83 -7.53 -5.40
C GLY A 493 14.69 -8.51 -4.23
N GLY A 494 15.70 -9.36 -4.04
CA GLY A 494 15.60 -10.51 -3.11
C GLY A 494 15.33 -10.14 -1.65
N ALA A 495 15.85 -9.01 -1.16
CA ALA A 495 15.57 -8.52 0.20
C ALA A 495 14.10 -8.10 0.36
N GLU A 496 13.50 -7.52 -0.68
CA GLU A 496 12.09 -7.15 -0.69
C GLU A 496 11.18 -8.39 -0.74
N ASP A 497 11.55 -9.39 -1.55
CA ASP A 497 10.79 -10.63 -1.63
C ASP A 497 10.84 -11.41 -0.31
N TYR A 498 12.00 -11.42 0.36
CA TYR A 498 12.10 -11.92 1.73
C TYR A 498 11.19 -11.14 2.69
N LEU A 499 11.24 -9.81 2.66
CA LEU A 499 10.46 -8.96 3.55
C LEU A 499 8.96 -9.23 3.38
N LYS A 500 8.44 -9.37 2.16
CA LYS A 500 7.03 -9.73 1.93
C LYS A 500 6.63 -11.03 2.63
N HIS A 501 7.44 -12.08 2.49
CA HIS A 501 7.17 -13.36 3.18
C HIS A 501 7.32 -13.27 4.70
N ARG A 502 8.24 -12.41 5.18
CA ARG A 502 8.41 -12.16 6.61
C ARG A 502 7.23 -11.38 7.19
N LEU A 503 6.78 -10.33 6.51
CA LEU A 503 5.63 -9.52 6.90
C LEU A 503 4.37 -10.36 7.04
N GLN A 504 4.09 -11.29 6.11
CA GLN A 504 2.93 -12.17 6.22
C GLN A 504 2.91 -12.93 7.56
N ARG A 505 4.03 -13.57 7.92
CA ARG A 505 4.15 -14.32 9.18
C ARG A 505 4.08 -13.42 10.41
N ASP A 506 4.72 -12.26 10.35
CA ASP A 506 4.69 -11.32 11.46
C ASP A 506 3.29 -10.73 11.65
N ILE A 507 2.56 -10.38 10.59
CA ILE A 507 1.17 -9.93 10.67
C ILE A 507 0.26 -11.02 11.27
N GLU A 508 0.45 -12.28 10.88
CA GLU A 508 -0.27 -13.41 11.48
C GLU A 508 0.02 -13.55 12.99
N ALA A 509 1.26 -13.28 13.41
CA ALA A 509 1.69 -13.41 14.80
C ALA A 509 1.30 -12.20 15.68
N THR A 510 1.54 -10.98 15.21
CA THR A 510 1.42 -9.73 15.98
C THR A 510 0.18 -8.91 15.61
N GLY A 511 -0.50 -9.24 14.51
CA GLY A 511 -1.67 -8.52 13.98
C GLY A 511 -1.32 -7.42 12.97
N ALA A 512 -0.13 -6.82 13.09
CA ALA A 512 0.36 -5.76 12.22
C ALA A 512 1.89 -5.66 12.23
N ALA A 513 2.45 -5.02 11.21
CA ALA A 513 3.87 -4.71 11.08
C ALA A 513 4.06 -3.32 10.46
N VAL A 514 5.14 -2.63 10.84
CA VAL A 514 5.50 -1.34 10.25
C VAL A 514 6.78 -1.44 9.43
N VAL A 515 6.83 -0.79 8.28
CA VAL A 515 8.02 -0.71 7.42
C VAL A 515 8.40 0.74 7.19
N LEU A 516 9.65 1.07 7.52
CA LEU A 516 10.34 2.31 7.19
C LEU A 516 11.16 2.08 5.93
N ARG A 517 10.73 2.62 4.80
CA ARG A 517 11.41 2.49 3.51
C ARG A 517 12.29 3.69 3.20
N VAL A 518 13.52 3.42 2.78
CA VAL A 518 14.46 4.43 2.24
C VAL A 518 14.63 4.30 0.73
N GLY A 519 15.18 5.33 0.09
CA GLY A 519 15.42 5.38 -1.36
C GLY A 519 14.17 5.71 -2.20
N GLY A 520 13.16 6.32 -1.58
CA GLY A 520 11.94 6.82 -2.23
C GLY A 520 12.03 8.28 -2.69
N ALA A 521 10.85 8.87 -2.94
CA ALA A 521 10.67 10.28 -3.34
C ALA A 521 11.12 11.28 -2.25
N LEU A 522 10.72 10.99 -1.01
CA LEU A 522 11.28 11.59 0.20
C LEU A 522 12.20 10.56 0.87
N ARG A 523 12.92 11.03 1.89
CA ARG A 523 13.91 10.19 2.58
C ARG A 523 13.28 8.93 3.16
N TRP A 524 12.13 9.07 3.83
CA TRP A 524 11.42 7.98 4.46
C TRP A 524 10.07 7.76 3.82
N ARG A 525 9.62 6.51 3.87
CA ARG A 525 8.23 6.14 3.66
C ARG A 525 7.81 5.19 4.77
N VAL A 526 6.75 5.54 5.47
CA VAL A 526 6.21 4.77 6.59
C VAL A 526 5.02 3.99 6.09
N GLU A 527 5.00 2.68 6.33
CA GLU A 527 3.94 1.77 5.92
C GLU A 527 3.43 0.99 7.12
N CYS A 528 2.13 1.06 7.39
CA CYS A 528 1.46 0.18 8.36
C CYS A 528 0.79 -0.97 7.60
N HIS A 529 1.27 -2.19 7.79
CA HIS A 529 0.78 -3.41 7.16
C HIS A 529 -0.09 -4.20 8.15
N SER A 530 -1.24 -4.66 7.69
CA SER A 530 -2.17 -5.50 8.47
C SER A 530 -2.93 -6.47 7.57
N ALA A 531 -3.74 -7.35 8.15
CA ALA A 531 -4.66 -8.20 7.40
C ALA A 531 -5.74 -7.40 6.63
N HIS A 532 -5.99 -6.14 7.02
CA HIS A 532 -6.96 -5.27 6.37
C HIS A 532 -6.37 -4.58 5.13
N GLY A 533 -5.07 -4.27 5.15
CA GLY A 533 -4.39 -3.66 4.02
C GLY A 533 -3.15 -2.90 4.45
N VAL A 534 -2.67 -2.04 3.55
CA VAL A 534 -1.49 -1.19 3.78
C VAL A 534 -1.87 0.28 3.69
N VAL A 535 -1.57 1.03 4.74
CA VAL A 535 -1.62 2.50 4.73
C VAL A 535 -0.19 2.99 4.69
N ALA A 536 0.12 3.95 3.81
CA ALA A 536 1.47 4.45 3.67
C ALA A 536 1.53 5.92 3.28
N GLY A 537 2.61 6.57 3.69
CA GLY A 537 2.97 7.91 3.23
C GLY A 537 4.45 8.21 3.38
N ALA A 538 4.90 9.25 2.69
CA ALA A 538 6.30 9.64 2.61
C ALA A 538 6.59 10.84 3.54
N VAL A 539 7.76 10.83 4.19
CA VAL A 539 8.22 11.91 5.08
C VAL A 539 9.68 12.25 4.83
N ALA A 540 10.00 13.53 4.94
CA ALA A 540 11.38 14.01 4.80
C ALA A 540 12.14 13.94 6.13
N ASP A 541 11.47 14.32 7.21
CA ASP A 541 12.03 14.40 8.55
C ASP A 541 11.79 13.11 9.36
N PHE A 542 12.79 12.73 10.14
CA PHE A 542 12.73 11.58 11.03
C PHE A 542 11.88 11.85 12.28
N THR A 543 11.78 13.11 12.73
CA THR A 543 10.92 13.47 13.88
C THR A 543 9.46 13.02 13.67
N LEU A 544 8.96 13.18 12.45
CA LEU A 544 7.61 12.73 12.09
C LEU A 544 7.48 11.18 12.12
N VAL A 545 8.55 10.45 11.80
CA VAL A 545 8.58 8.99 11.96
C VAL A 545 8.46 8.62 13.45
N GLN A 546 9.16 9.33 14.33
CA GLN A 546 9.09 9.08 15.77
C GLN A 546 7.69 9.33 16.31
N TRP A 547 7.05 10.45 15.94
CA TRP A 547 5.67 10.76 16.34
C TRP A 547 4.67 9.72 15.81
N LEU A 548 4.80 9.29 14.56
CA LEU A 548 3.94 8.25 14.00
C LEU A 548 4.06 6.91 14.73
N LEU A 549 5.26 6.56 15.21
CA LEU A 549 5.52 5.30 15.90
C LEU A 549 5.30 5.37 17.41
N ASP A 550 5.10 6.55 17.99
CA ASP A 550 4.93 6.71 19.44
C ASP A 550 3.75 5.92 20.02
N PRO A 551 2.60 5.80 19.34
CA PRO A 551 1.49 4.97 19.80
C PRO A 551 1.80 3.47 19.94
N LEU A 552 2.96 2.99 19.50
CA LEU A 552 3.40 1.61 19.71
C LEU A 552 4.02 1.46 21.10
N PRO A 553 3.33 0.82 22.08
CA PRO A 553 3.85 0.68 23.44
C PRO A 553 5.06 -0.24 23.49
N SER A 554 5.08 -1.27 22.65
CA SER A 554 6.19 -2.21 22.49
C SER A 554 6.45 -2.44 21.02
N ARG A 555 7.72 -2.29 20.61
CA ARG A 555 8.14 -2.42 19.22
C ARG A 555 9.49 -3.11 19.11
N ARG A 556 9.61 -3.96 18.10
CA ARG A 556 10.84 -4.67 17.77
C ARG A 556 11.46 -4.03 16.53
N VAL A 557 12.54 -3.28 16.71
CA VAL A 557 13.24 -2.58 15.62
C VAL A 557 14.13 -3.58 14.87
N ILE A 558 13.97 -3.67 13.55
CA ILE A 558 14.65 -4.65 12.71
C ILE A 558 15.31 -3.93 11.53
N TYR A 559 16.64 -3.93 11.48
CA TYR A 559 17.37 -3.53 10.28
C TYR A 559 17.29 -4.64 9.24
N SER A 560 16.83 -4.32 8.02
CA SER A 560 16.86 -5.25 6.88
C SER A 560 17.82 -4.78 5.79
N CYS A 561 17.70 -3.51 5.36
CA CYS A 561 18.55 -2.92 4.34
C CYS A 561 18.39 -1.39 4.32
N GLY A 562 19.51 -0.67 4.30
CA GLY A 562 19.56 0.80 4.21
C GLY A 562 19.99 1.35 2.85
N VAL A 563 20.16 0.49 1.84
CA VAL A 563 20.71 0.88 0.54
C VAL A 563 19.77 1.85 -0.17
N GLY A 564 20.33 2.98 -0.61
CA GLY A 564 19.60 4.02 -1.32
C GLY A 564 19.14 5.19 -0.44
N ASP A 565 19.36 5.16 0.88
CA ASP A 565 19.17 6.34 1.73
C ASP A 565 20.10 7.49 1.30
N THR A 566 19.65 8.72 1.51
CA THR A 566 20.37 9.93 1.12
C THR A 566 21.44 10.36 2.14
N ASP A 567 21.33 9.94 3.40
CA ASP A 567 22.35 10.15 4.43
C ASP A 567 22.49 8.91 5.33
N PRO A 568 23.01 7.80 4.77
CA PRO A 568 22.98 6.50 5.42
C PRO A 568 23.84 6.41 6.69
N VAL A 569 24.71 7.40 6.92
CA VAL A 569 25.55 7.53 8.11
C VAL A 569 24.69 7.76 9.37
N THR A 570 23.51 8.36 9.22
CA THR A 570 22.60 8.67 10.34
C THR A 570 21.61 7.53 10.66
N LEU A 571 21.45 6.54 9.76
CA LEU A 571 20.52 5.43 9.96
C LEU A 571 20.75 4.63 11.26
N PRO A 572 22.00 4.30 11.66
CA PRO A 572 22.26 3.63 12.93
C PRO A 572 21.68 4.38 14.13
N GLY A 573 21.90 5.70 14.19
CA GLY A 573 21.39 6.55 15.28
C GLY A 573 19.87 6.58 15.31
N HIS A 574 19.24 6.82 14.16
CA HIS A 574 17.78 6.81 14.04
C HIS A 574 17.15 5.48 14.45
N LEU A 575 17.75 4.33 14.10
CA LEU A 575 17.23 3.04 14.53
C LEU A 575 17.34 2.85 16.05
N LEU A 576 18.44 3.30 16.65
CA LEU A 576 18.64 3.25 18.10
C LEU A 576 17.65 4.16 18.84
N GLU A 577 17.31 5.32 18.28
CA GLU A 577 16.28 6.22 18.82
C GLU A 577 14.86 5.61 18.82
N LEU A 578 14.61 4.59 17.99
CA LEU A 578 13.33 3.86 17.99
C LEU A 578 13.30 2.72 19.02
N VAL A 579 14.45 2.26 19.48
CA VAL A 579 14.53 1.21 20.51
C VAL A 579 14.08 1.80 21.85
N ARG A 580 13.21 1.08 22.57
CA ARG A 580 12.76 1.47 23.92
C ARG A 580 13.77 0.94 24.97
N ASP A 581 13.77 1.54 26.15
CA ASP A 581 14.73 1.21 27.21
C ASP A 581 14.68 -0.29 27.59
N GLY A 582 15.84 -0.95 27.60
CA GLY A 582 15.99 -2.36 27.95
C GLY A 582 15.88 -3.35 26.79
N ASP A 583 15.46 -2.89 25.61
CA ASP A 583 15.45 -3.70 24.38
C ASP A 583 16.70 -3.41 23.51
N GLY A 584 16.88 -4.19 22.44
CA GLY A 584 17.87 -3.90 21.40
C GLY A 584 17.41 -4.38 20.03
N PRO A 585 17.97 -3.82 18.94
CA PRO A 585 17.50 -4.09 17.59
C PRO A 585 17.91 -5.48 17.10
N GLU A 586 17.18 -5.99 16.12
CA GLU A 586 17.60 -7.14 15.30
C GLU A 586 18.25 -6.63 14.01
N VAL A 587 19.31 -7.29 13.55
CA VAL A 587 19.99 -6.96 12.28
C VAL A 587 19.92 -8.15 11.34
N LEU A 588 19.30 -7.96 10.17
CA LEU A 588 19.29 -8.93 9.08
C LEU A 588 20.32 -8.49 8.03
N VAL A 589 21.33 -9.33 7.78
CA VAL A 589 22.46 -8.99 6.89
C VAL A 589 22.12 -9.40 5.46
N HIS A 590 21.19 -8.68 4.83
CA HIS A 590 20.83 -8.91 3.42
C HIS A 590 21.87 -8.35 2.43
N ASP A 591 22.75 -7.48 2.90
CA ASP A 591 23.89 -6.94 2.18
C ASP A 591 25.00 -6.57 3.19
N TYR A 592 26.14 -6.08 2.70
CA TYR A 592 27.25 -5.65 3.55
C TYR A 592 27.28 -4.13 3.77
N PHE A 593 26.14 -3.45 3.66
CA PHE A 593 26.09 -1.99 3.78
C PHE A 593 26.59 -1.53 5.14
N MET A 594 26.25 -2.22 6.23
CA MET A 594 26.81 -1.94 7.55
C MET A 594 28.34 -2.09 7.61
N VAL A 595 28.95 -2.93 6.76
CA VAL A 595 30.40 -3.13 6.70
C VAL A 595 31.10 -2.07 5.86
N SER A 596 30.47 -1.61 4.78
CA SER A 596 31.04 -0.66 3.82
C SER A 596 29.94 0.03 2.97
N PRO A 597 30.11 1.32 2.60
CA PRO A 597 29.21 2.01 1.66
C PRO A 597 29.04 1.27 0.32
N SER A 598 30.12 0.63 -0.16
CA SER A 598 30.03 -0.42 -1.17
C SER A 598 29.44 -1.67 -0.51
N TYR A 599 28.10 -1.76 -0.52
CA TYR A 599 27.32 -2.85 0.10
C TYR A 599 27.60 -4.23 -0.50
N ASN A 600 28.33 -4.26 -1.63
CA ASN A 600 28.77 -5.48 -2.30
C ASN A 600 30.26 -5.79 -2.11
N LEU A 601 30.96 -5.00 -1.30
CA LEU A 601 32.39 -5.13 -1.00
C LEU A 601 33.32 -5.02 -2.22
N LEU A 602 32.81 -4.60 -3.38
CA LEU A 602 33.64 -4.33 -4.55
C LEU A 602 34.39 -3.00 -4.38
N ASN A 603 35.63 -2.99 -4.84
CA ASN A 603 36.49 -1.82 -4.86
C ASN A 603 36.13 -0.86 -6.02
N GLY A 604 36.85 0.26 -6.17
CA GLY A 604 36.59 1.25 -7.23
C GLY A 604 36.77 0.74 -8.66
N GLU A 605 37.42 -0.41 -8.83
CA GLU A 605 37.64 -1.11 -10.10
C GLU A 605 36.60 -2.22 -10.34
N GLY A 606 35.67 -2.43 -9.40
CA GLY A 606 34.66 -3.49 -9.48
C GLY A 606 35.18 -4.87 -9.11
N VAL A 607 36.32 -4.97 -8.43
CA VAL A 607 36.95 -6.23 -8.01
C VAL A 607 36.71 -6.47 -6.52
N PHE A 608 36.40 -7.72 -6.17
CA PHE A 608 36.36 -8.16 -4.78
C PHE A 608 37.76 -8.56 -4.31
N ALA A 609 38.30 -7.84 -3.33
CA ALA A 609 39.63 -8.09 -2.74
C ALA A 609 39.57 -8.44 -1.24
N GLY A 610 38.42 -8.93 -0.78
CA GLY A 610 38.13 -9.15 0.64
C GLY A 610 37.49 -7.94 1.33
N VAL A 611 37.36 -8.02 2.66
CA VAL A 611 36.80 -6.93 3.46
C VAL A 611 37.81 -5.78 3.53
N PRO A 612 37.45 -4.56 3.10
CA PRO A 612 38.40 -3.44 3.01
C PRO A 612 38.91 -3.02 4.38
N SER A 613 40.17 -2.56 4.43
CA SER A 613 40.78 -2.03 5.66
C SER A 613 40.17 -0.66 6.02
N PRO A 614 39.87 -0.38 7.31
CA PRO A 614 39.28 0.90 7.73
C PRO A 614 40.07 2.14 7.30
N GLY A 615 41.40 2.03 7.20
CA GLY A 615 42.31 3.10 6.76
C GLY A 615 42.46 3.25 5.24
N GLY A 616 41.72 2.48 4.45
CA GLY A 616 41.84 2.47 2.99
C GLY A 616 41.50 3.80 2.30
N SER A 617 42.14 4.06 1.16
CA SER A 617 41.93 5.26 0.34
C SER A 617 40.91 5.09 -0.79
N ASP A 618 40.41 3.87 -1.02
CA ASP A 618 39.47 3.60 -2.11
C ASP A 618 38.16 4.37 -1.92
N ARG A 619 37.76 5.09 -2.97
CA ARG A 619 36.54 5.88 -3.05
C ARG A 619 35.27 5.03 -2.98
N ALA A 620 35.29 3.76 -3.38
CA ALA A 620 34.12 2.88 -3.32
C ALA A 620 33.65 2.65 -1.88
N HIS A 621 34.55 2.76 -0.91
CA HIS A 621 34.26 2.53 0.51
C HIS A 621 34.11 3.84 1.29
N ARG A 622 33.83 4.95 0.60
CA ARG A 622 33.61 6.28 1.18
C ARG A 622 32.27 6.81 0.70
N VAL A 623 31.63 7.65 1.52
CA VAL A 623 30.40 8.34 1.14
C VAL A 623 30.55 9.83 1.43
N VAL A 624 29.91 10.66 0.60
CA VAL A 624 29.80 12.09 0.83
C VAL A 624 28.39 12.35 1.37
N ARG A 625 28.30 12.91 2.58
CA ARG A 625 27.03 13.29 3.19
C ARG A 625 26.39 14.46 2.43
N PRO A 626 25.07 14.71 2.57
CA PRO A 626 24.39 15.83 1.91
C PRO A 626 25.04 17.21 2.18
N GLU A 627 25.64 17.38 3.36
CA GLU A 627 26.40 18.57 3.77
C GLU A 627 27.79 18.71 3.09
N GLY A 628 28.17 17.77 2.22
CA GLY A 628 29.45 17.77 1.49
C GLY A 628 30.62 17.12 2.24
N LYS A 629 30.44 16.72 3.51
CA LYS A 629 31.48 16.06 4.30
C LYS A 629 31.70 14.63 3.83
N THR A 630 32.96 14.29 3.52
CA THR A 630 33.36 12.91 3.21
C THR A 630 33.51 12.10 4.49
N VAL A 631 32.90 10.92 4.52
CA VAL A 631 32.99 9.94 5.61
C VAL A 631 33.90 8.80 5.18
N THR A 632 34.92 8.54 5.98
CA THR A 632 35.87 7.43 5.77
C THR A 632 35.24 6.10 6.16
N LEU A 633 35.82 4.99 5.70
CA LEU A 633 35.36 3.66 6.09
C LEU A 633 35.47 3.41 7.60
N ALA A 634 36.51 3.93 8.26
CA ALA A 634 36.65 3.86 9.72
C ALA A 634 35.49 4.56 10.44
N SER A 635 35.14 5.79 10.03
CA SER A 635 34.00 6.51 10.59
C SER A 635 32.67 5.82 10.27
N TRP A 636 32.51 5.29 9.05
CA TRP A 636 31.34 4.49 8.68
C TRP A 636 31.16 3.29 9.62
N ARG A 637 32.22 2.50 9.82
CA ARG A 637 32.17 1.34 10.72
C ARG A 637 32.00 1.71 12.18
N ALA A 638 32.51 2.86 12.62
CA ALA A 638 32.24 3.34 13.97
C ALA A 638 30.74 3.62 14.17
N GLU A 639 30.09 4.29 13.21
CA GLU A 639 28.67 4.61 13.27
C GLU A 639 27.79 3.35 13.23
N TRP A 640 28.00 2.47 12.25
CA TRP A 640 27.26 1.21 12.13
C TRP A 640 27.61 0.25 13.27
N GLY A 641 28.84 0.29 13.78
CA GLY A 641 29.29 -0.46 14.94
C GLY A 641 28.50 -0.16 16.21
N ARG A 642 27.94 1.05 16.36
CA ARG A 642 27.00 1.36 17.46
C ARG A 642 25.73 0.50 17.37
N LEU A 643 25.12 0.42 16.20
CA LEU A 643 23.94 -0.42 15.96
C LEU A 643 24.27 -1.91 16.15
N MET A 644 25.39 -2.36 15.60
CA MET A 644 25.86 -3.75 15.73
C MET A 644 26.14 -4.10 17.21
N SER A 645 26.71 -3.19 17.98
CA SER A 645 26.99 -3.36 19.40
C SER A 645 25.71 -3.40 20.24
N ALA A 646 24.69 -2.64 19.89
CA ALA A 646 23.40 -2.67 20.58
C ALA A 646 22.50 -3.86 20.18
N ALA A 647 22.77 -4.49 19.03
CA ALA A 647 21.90 -5.54 18.50
C ALA A 647 21.78 -6.72 19.46
N THR A 648 20.54 -7.17 19.71
CA THR A 648 20.26 -8.38 20.49
C THR A 648 20.50 -9.64 19.66
N ARG A 649 20.30 -9.53 18.34
CA ARG A 649 20.45 -10.62 17.39
C ARG A 649 20.92 -10.13 16.04
N VAL A 650 21.87 -10.84 15.45
CA VAL A 650 22.36 -10.59 14.09
C VAL A 650 22.14 -11.84 13.26
N THR A 651 21.30 -11.78 12.23
CA THR A 651 21.03 -12.91 11.34
C THR A 651 21.81 -12.75 10.04
N VAL A 652 22.62 -13.74 9.71
CA VAL A 652 23.30 -13.88 8.41
C VAL A 652 22.76 -15.11 7.69
N PHE A 653 22.94 -15.16 6.37
CA PHE A 653 22.31 -16.20 5.53
C PHE A 653 23.29 -17.24 4.97
N SER A 654 24.59 -17.09 5.26
CA SER A 654 25.67 -18.01 4.87
C SER A 654 26.85 -17.94 5.85
N HIS A 655 27.75 -18.93 5.81
CA HIS A 655 28.97 -18.89 6.63
C HIS A 655 29.96 -17.80 6.14
N ASP A 656 29.97 -17.51 4.85
CA ASP A 656 30.80 -16.50 4.21
C ASP A 656 30.35 -15.10 4.63
N SER A 657 29.04 -14.85 4.72
CA SER A 657 28.53 -13.63 5.34
C SER A 657 28.96 -13.48 6.80
N ARG A 658 28.95 -14.55 7.59
CA ARG A 658 29.49 -14.53 8.96
C ARG A 658 30.96 -14.13 8.97
N LYS A 659 31.77 -14.73 8.09
CA LYS A 659 33.21 -14.45 7.96
C LYS A 659 33.46 -12.97 7.62
N HIS A 660 32.74 -12.42 6.64
CA HIS A 660 32.89 -11.02 6.25
C HIS A 660 32.41 -10.04 7.32
N LEU A 661 31.33 -10.37 8.02
CA LEU A 661 30.84 -9.54 9.10
C LEU A 661 31.82 -9.53 10.30
N LEU A 662 32.35 -10.68 10.69
CA LEU A 662 33.33 -10.79 11.79
C LEU A 662 34.66 -10.11 11.50
N ALA A 663 35.05 -10.01 10.23
CA ALA A 663 36.23 -9.24 9.85
C ALA A 663 36.06 -7.72 10.10
N ALA A 664 34.81 -7.24 10.20
CA ALA A 664 34.49 -5.84 10.51
C ALA A 664 34.07 -5.62 11.97
N TYR A 665 33.33 -6.58 12.54
CA TYR A 665 32.69 -6.51 13.87
C TYR A 665 32.91 -7.81 14.66
N PRO A 666 34.15 -8.12 15.09
CA PRO A 666 34.46 -9.34 15.82
C PRO A 666 33.68 -9.49 17.14
N GLU A 667 33.33 -8.38 17.78
CA GLU A 667 32.56 -8.28 19.03
C GLU A 667 31.10 -8.76 18.91
N CYS A 668 30.61 -9.00 17.69
CA CYS A 668 29.28 -9.52 17.45
C CYS A 668 29.21 -11.05 17.38
N ALA A 669 30.33 -11.76 17.54
CA ALA A 669 30.43 -13.20 17.28
C ALA A 669 29.39 -14.07 17.99
N ASP A 670 29.10 -13.77 19.25
CA ASP A 670 28.19 -14.56 20.09
C ASP A 670 26.70 -14.26 19.80
N ARG A 671 26.41 -13.26 18.97
CA ARG A 671 25.06 -12.82 18.61
C ARG A 671 24.68 -13.14 17.16
N ILE A 672 25.60 -13.74 16.39
CA ILE A 672 25.39 -14.07 14.99
C ILE A 672 24.75 -15.46 14.84
N ASP A 673 23.53 -15.46 14.32
CA ASP A 673 22.83 -16.66 13.88
C ASP A 673 22.93 -16.82 12.36
N ILE A 674 23.27 -18.04 11.91
CA ILE A 674 23.24 -18.39 10.49
C ILE A 674 21.90 -19.05 10.19
N VAL A 675 21.03 -18.36 9.44
CA VAL A 675 19.70 -18.85 9.09
C VAL A 675 19.53 -18.79 7.57
N PRO A 676 19.98 -19.80 6.81
CA PRO A 676 19.89 -19.79 5.35
C PRO A 676 18.45 -19.64 4.85
N HIS A 677 18.26 -18.88 3.76
CA HIS A 677 16.95 -18.79 3.13
C HIS A 677 16.52 -20.12 2.52
N ARG A 678 15.21 -20.32 2.46
CA ARG A 678 14.57 -21.45 1.76
C ARG A 678 13.87 -20.94 0.52
N LEU A 679 13.85 -21.75 -0.53
CA LEU A 679 13.04 -21.45 -1.70
C LEU A 679 11.56 -21.43 -1.30
N PRO A 680 10.81 -20.37 -1.68
CA PRO A 680 9.38 -20.29 -1.39
C PRO A 680 8.58 -21.31 -2.20
N ASN A 681 9.06 -21.65 -3.41
CA ASN A 681 8.35 -22.53 -4.35
C ASN A 681 9.10 -23.84 -4.56
N ARG A 682 8.34 -24.91 -4.81
CA ARG A 682 8.90 -26.19 -5.28
C ARG A 682 9.14 -26.11 -6.78
N ILE A 683 10.38 -26.29 -7.19
CA ILE A 683 10.77 -26.40 -8.61
C ILE A 683 10.93 -27.89 -8.91
N HIS A 684 10.31 -28.34 -9.99
CA HIS A 684 10.45 -29.73 -10.42
C HIS A 684 11.79 -29.95 -11.14
N LYS A 685 12.29 -31.18 -11.09
CA LYS A 685 13.55 -31.55 -11.74
C LYS A 685 13.36 -31.63 -13.25
N VAL A 686 14.36 -31.16 -13.96
CA VAL A 686 14.45 -31.17 -15.42
C VAL A 686 15.27 -32.38 -15.85
N ALA A 687 14.80 -33.11 -16.87
CA ALA A 687 15.60 -34.17 -17.47
C ALA A 687 16.79 -33.57 -18.23
N LEU A 688 18.01 -33.97 -17.88
CA LEU A 688 19.20 -33.53 -18.59
C LEU A 688 19.14 -34.07 -20.04
N THR A 689 18.90 -33.19 -21.00
CA THR A 689 18.91 -33.51 -22.42
C THR A 689 20.21 -33.05 -23.04
N ALA A 690 20.92 -33.95 -23.72
CA ALA A 690 22.12 -33.58 -24.48
C ALA A 690 21.73 -32.61 -25.60
N ALA A 691 22.10 -31.33 -25.46
CA ALA A 691 22.01 -30.35 -26.53
C ALA A 691 23.35 -30.30 -27.27
N SER A 692 23.30 -30.22 -28.60
CA SER A 692 24.48 -30.01 -29.45
C SER A 692 24.25 -28.79 -30.34
N PRO A 693 24.98 -27.69 -30.13
CA PRO A 693 25.93 -27.45 -29.03
C PRO A 693 25.21 -27.30 -27.66
N PRO A 694 25.90 -27.52 -26.52
CA PRO A 694 25.32 -27.35 -25.19
C PRO A 694 24.84 -25.91 -24.95
N VAL A 695 23.82 -25.74 -24.12
CA VAL A 695 23.24 -24.42 -23.82
C VAL A 695 23.54 -24.02 -22.38
N ILE A 696 24.27 -22.92 -22.21
CA ILE A 696 24.56 -22.30 -20.92
C ILE A 696 23.42 -21.33 -20.59
N GLY A 697 22.71 -21.60 -19.51
CA GLY A 697 21.70 -20.72 -18.95
C GLY A 697 22.31 -19.76 -17.92
N VAL A 698 22.04 -18.47 -18.02
CA VAL A 698 22.30 -17.49 -16.96
C VAL A 698 20.97 -17.08 -16.36
N LEU A 699 20.84 -17.15 -15.04
CA LEU A 699 19.57 -16.93 -14.33
C LEU A 699 19.57 -15.62 -13.53
N GLY A 700 18.50 -14.84 -13.67
CA GLY A 700 18.23 -13.66 -12.85
C GLY A 700 18.50 -12.31 -13.52
N ASN A 701 18.28 -11.24 -12.77
CA ASN A 701 18.60 -9.88 -13.22
C ASN A 701 20.09 -9.57 -12.97
N ILE A 702 20.87 -9.47 -14.04
CA ILE A 702 22.33 -9.38 -14.02
C ILE A 702 22.79 -7.92 -14.03
N GLY A 703 23.14 -7.41 -12.85
CA GLY A 703 23.80 -6.13 -12.64
C GLY A 703 25.33 -6.18 -12.75
N PRO A 704 26.02 -5.02 -12.64
CA PRO A 704 27.49 -4.97 -12.64
C PRO A 704 28.12 -5.94 -11.61
N ALA A 705 27.70 -5.86 -10.35
CA ALA A 705 28.20 -6.74 -9.28
C ALA A 705 27.79 -8.21 -9.47
N LYS A 706 26.69 -8.47 -10.19
CA LYS A 706 26.26 -9.82 -10.56
C LYS A 706 26.94 -10.34 -11.83
N GLY A 707 28.00 -9.68 -12.30
CA GLY A 707 28.81 -10.16 -13.42
C GLY A 707 28.31 -9.80 -14.81
N ALA A 708 27.59 -8.69 -14.99
CA ALA A 708 27.11 -8.29 -16.33
C ALA A 708 28.24 -8.17 -17.37
N ALA A 709 29.43 -7.72 -16.97
CA ALA A 709 30.61 -7.66 -17.84
C ALA A 709 31.10 -9.05 -18.26
N VAL A 710 31.05 -10.04 -17.34
CA VAL A 710 31.40 -11.44 -17.62
C VAL A 710 30.42 -12.03 -18.63
N VAL A 711 29.12 -11.83 -18.43
CA VAL A 711 28.07 -12.32 -19.34
C VAL A 711 28.18 -11.67 -20.72
N GLU A 712 28.49 -10.37 -20.79
CA GLU A 712 28.72 -9.68 -22.07
C GLU A 712 29.92 -10.26 -22.83
N ARG A 713 31.05 -10.49 -22.14
CA ARG A 713 32.23 -11.11 -22.76
C ARG A 713 31.96 -12.55 -23.19
N LEU A 714 31.27 -13.33 -22.36
CA LEU A 714 30.83 -14.70 -22.66
C LEU A 714 29.93 -14.73 -23.90
N SER A 715 28.96 -13.82 -23.96
CA SER A 715 28.02 -13.68 -25.07
C SER A 715 28.72 -13.39 -26.39
N ARG A 716 29.72 -12.49 -26.39
CA ARG A 716 30.50 -12.15 -27.59
C ARG A 716 31.42 -13.30 -28.04
N ALA A 717 32.08 -13.98 -27.10
CA ALA A 717 32.94 -15.12 -27.43
C ALA A 717 32.14 -16.30 -28.02
N LEU A 718 30.91 -16.51 -27.53
CA LEU A 718 30.02 -17.57 -28.02
C LEU A 718 29.25 -17.19 -29.29
N GLU A 719 29.35 -15.96 -29.79
CA GLU A 719 28.66 -15.55 -31.02
C GLU A 719 29.20 -16.29 -32.25
N THR A 720 30.51 -16.52 -32.31
CA THR A 720 31.21 -17.16 -33.43
C THR A 720 31.73 -18.57 -33.10
N SER A 721 31.51 -19.05 -31.87
CA SER A 721 32.02 -20.34 -31.40
C SER A 721 30.95 -21.43 -31.44
N PRO A 722 31.24 -22.63 -32.01
CA PRO A 722 30.32 -23.75 -31.97
C PRO A 722 30.32 -24.50 -30.62
N VAL A 723 31.10 -24.05 -29.63
CA VAL A 723 31.32 -24.79 -28.37
C VAL A 723 30.09 -24.77 -27.46
N ALA A 724 29.34 -23.67 -27.41
CA ALA A 724 28.12 -23.56 -26.60
C ALA A 724 27.21 -22.42 -27.11
N ARG A 725 25.95 -22.41 -26.65
CA ARG A 725 25.03 -21.27 -26.81
C ARG A 725 24.73 -20.64 -25.46
N LEU A 726 24.39 -19.35 -25.46
CA LEU A 726 24.03 -18.61 -24.26
C LEU A 726 22.56 -18.21 -24.25
N VAL A 727 21.89 -18.44 -23.12
CA VAL A 727 20.53 -17.98 -22.85
C VAL A 727 20.51 -17.26 -21.52
N LEU A 728 20.03 -16.01 -21.50
CA LEU A 728 19.76 -15.25 -20.29
C LEU A 728 18.27 -15.36 -19.94
N VAL A 729 17.98 -16.09 -18.86
CA VAL A 729 16.66 -16.14 -18.22
C VAL A 729 16.59 -15.03 -17.18
N GLY A 730 16.28 -13.83 -17.64
CA GLY A 730 16.28 -12.61 -16.84
C GLY A 730 16.57 -11.38 -17.68
N ASN A 731 16.98 -10.29 -17.03
CA ASN A 731 17.36 -9.04 -17.69
C ASN A 731 18.81 -8.69 -17.40
N ILE A 732 19.49 -8.05 -18.35
CA ILE A 732 20.83 -7.50 -18.13
C ILE A 732 20.76 -5.99 -17.86
N ALA A 733 21.64 -5.50 -16.99
CA ALA A 733 21.66 -4.10 -16.58
C ALA A 733 21.95 -3.15 -17.76
N PRO A 734 21.39 -1.91 -17.71
CA PRO A 734 21.62 -0.94 -18.76
C PRO A 734 23.09 -0.50 -18.86
N GLY A 735 23.70 -0.68 -20.04
CA GLY A 735 25.09 -0.35 -20.31
C GLY A 735 25.90 -1.53 -20.86
N PHE A 736 25.39 -2.75 -20.67
CA PHE A 736 25.94 -3.97 -21.25
C PHE A 736 25.07 -4.41 -22.44
N THR A 737 25.71 -4.89 -23.50
CA THR A 737 25.03 -5.33 -24.73
C THR A 737 25.50 -6.73 -25.09
N LEU A 738 24.58 -7.69 -24.97
CA LEU A 738 24.81 -9.06 -25.38
C LEU A 738 24.81 -9.17 -26.91
N ALA A 739 25.58 -10.13 -27.43
CA ALA A 739 25.62 -10.45 -28.84
C ALA A 739 24.21 -10.80 -29.38
N PRO A 740 23.87 -10.44 -30.62
CA PRO A 740 22.59 -10.76 -31.26
C PRO A 740 22.17 -12.24 -31.18
N ALA A 741 23.14 -13.16 -31.16
CA ALA A 741 22.90 -14.59 -31.05
C ALA A 741 22.42 -15.05 -29.65
N THR A 742 22.59 -14.23 -28.61
CA THR A 742 22.19 -14.57 -27.23
C THR A 742 20.70 -14.32 -27.02
N ILE A 743 19.98 -15.35 -26.57
CA ILE A 743 18.56 -15.23 -26.27
C ILE A 743 18.40 -14.58 -24.90
N VAL A 744 17.60 -13.50 -24.83
CA VAL A 744 17.21 -12.86 -23.56
C VAL A 744 15.71 -13.05 -23.35
N HIS A 745 15.34 -13.87 -22.37
CA HIS A 745 13.95 -14.17 -22.05
C HIS A 745 13.24 -12.95 -21.41
N GLY A 746 13.91 -12.28 -20.48
CA GLY A 746 13.33 -11.24 -19.63
C GLY A 746 12.84 -11.81 -18.29
N THR A 747 11.95 -11.06 -17.63
CA THR A 747 11.34 -11.43 -16.34
C THR A 747 10.62 -12.79 -16.42
N TYR A 748 10.78 -13.59 -15.37
CA TYR A 748 10.17 -14.92 -15.19
C TYR A 748 9.55 -15.02 -13.79
N ALA A 749 8.61 -15.95 -13.60
CA ALA A 749 8.16 -16.38 -12.29
C ALA A 749 8.94 -17.63 -11.82
N PRO A 750 9.25 -17.80 -10.52
CA PRO A 750 10.14 -18.88 -10.07
C PRO A 750 9.66 -20.30 -10.41
N ASP A 751 8.35 -20.52 -10.54
CA ASP A 751 7.75 -21.79 -10.95
C ASP A 751 7.91 -22.10 -12.45
N GLU A 752 8.24 -21.11 -13.28
CA GLU A 752 8.48 -21.29 -14.72
C GLU A 752 9.89 -21.80 -15.03
N ILE A 753 10.83 -21.75 -14.08
CA ILE A 753 12.27 -21.96 -14.34
C ILE A 753 12.56 -23.31 -14.99
N ALA A 754 11.91 -24.38 -14.53
CA ALA A 754 12.10 -25.71 -15.09
C ALA A 754 11.56 -25.81 -16.53
N ASN A 755 10.38 -25.26 -16.79
CA ASN A 755 9.81 -25.19 -18.15
C ASN A 755 10.70 -24.36 -19.09
N LEU A 756 11.29 -23.27 -18.59
CA LEU A 756 12.22 -22.45 -19.36
C LEU A 756 13.53 -23.19 -19.65
N ALA A 757 14.04 -23.96 -18.68
CA ALA A 757 15.20 -24.81 -18.88
C ALA A 757 14.96 -25.84 -19.99
N GLU A 758 13.81 -26.52 -19.99
CA GLU A 758 13.43 -27.48 -21.03
C GLU A 758 13.24 -26.79 -22.39
N ARG A 759 12.49 -25.68 -22.43
CA ARG A 759 12.22 -24.91 -23.64
C ARG A 759 13.50 -24.46 -24.34
N TYR A 760 14.47 -23.99 -23.57
CA TYR A 760 15.75 -23.53 -24.09
C TYR A 760 16.81 -24.62 -24.15
N ARG A 761 16.47 -25.85 -23.73
CA ARG A 761 17.38 -27.01 -23.67
C ARG A 761 18.67 -26.72 -22.90
N ILE A 762 18.52 -26.01 -21.77
CA ILE A 762 19.63 -25.61 -20.90
C ILE A 762 20.34 -26.86 -20.40
N SER A 763 21.64 -26.93 -20.65
CA SER A 763 22.50 -28.06 -20.30
C SER A 763 23.25 -27.81 -18.99
N ALA A 764 23.53 -26.55 -18.66
CA ALA A 764 24.12 -26.14 -17.38
C ALA A 764 23.72 -24.70 -17.06
N TRP A 765 23.61 -24.39 -15.78
CA TRP A 765 23.44 -23.03 -15.29
C TRP A 765 24.77 -22.38 -14.93
N PHE A 766 24.87 -21.09 -15.17
CA PHE A 766 25.97 -20.25 -14.72
C PHE A 766 25.45 -19.09 -13.89
N ILE A 767 25.98 -18.94 -12.66
CA ILE A 767 25.72 -17.82 -11.77
C ILE A 767 26.97 -16.91 -11.76
N PRO A 768 26.97 -15.82 -12.56
CA PRO A 768 28.17 -15.03 -12.86
C PRO A 768 28.57 -14.03 -11.76
N SER A 769 28.07 -14.18 -10.54
CA SER A 769 28.19 -13.15 -9.51
C SER A 769 29.64 -12.95 -9.06
N ILE A 770 30.16 -11.72 -9.18
CA ILE A 770 31.56 -11.37 -8.85
C ILE A 770 31.71 -10.70 -7.48
N TRP A 771 30.60 -10.61 -6.73
CA TRP A 771 30.58 -10.17 -5.35
C TRP A 771 30.15 -11.34 -4.46
N PRO A 772 30.56 -11.36 -3.18
CA PRO A 772 30.03 -12.35 -2.25
C PRO A 772 28.56 -12.06 -2.03
N GLU A 773 27.65 -12.85 -2.61
CA GLU A 773 26.22 -12.68 -2.27
C GLU A 773 26.03 -13.12 -0.83
N THR A 774 25.24 -12.36 -0.07
CA THR A 774 24.84 -12.76 1.29
C THR A 774 23.93 -13.98 1.27
N PHE A 775 23.11 -14.07 0.22
CA PHE A 775 22.28 -15.19 -0.18
C PHE A 775 21.99 -15.12 -1.69
N SER A 776 21.66 -16.25 -2.32
CA SER A 776 21.43 -16.29 -3.77
C SER A 776 20.21 -17.14 -4.15
N PHE A 777 19.02 -16.52 -4.24
CA PHE A 777 17.80 -17.23 -4.68
C PHE A 777 17.98 -17.89 -6.05
N THR A 778 18.59 -17.19 -7.01
CA THR A 778 18.87 -17.70 -8.35
C THR A 778 19.76 -18.95 -8.32
N THR A 779 20.72 -19.03 -7.41
CA THR A 779 21.55 -20.23 -7.26
C THR A 779 20.73 -21.41 -6.77
N HIS A 780 19.90 -21.21 -5.73
CA HIS A 780 19.02 -22.26 -5.24
C HIS A 780 17.97 -22.70 -6.27
N GLU A 781 17.40 -21.74 -7.02
CA GLU A 781 16.48 -22.00 -8.11
C GLU A 781 17.12 -22.86 -9.21
N ALA A 782 18.33 -22.49 -9.64
CA ALA A 782 19.10 -23.25 -10.63
C ALA A 782 19.41 -24.67 -10.12
N LEU A 783 19.86 -24.81 -8.87
CA LEU A 783 20.13 -26.11 -8.24
C LEU A 783 18.88 -26.99 -8.15
N ALA A 784 17.72 -26.39 -7.88
CA ALA A 784 16.46 -27.12 -7.75
C ALA A 784 15.99 -27.75 -9.08
N THR A 785 16.44 -27.23 -10.24
CA THR A 785 16.20 -27.87 -11.54
C THR A 785 16.92 -29.23 -11.69
N GLY A 786 17.94 -29.50 -10.87
CA GLY A 786 18.76 -30.71 -10.95
C GLY A 786 19.83 -30.69 -12.05
N LEU A 787 19.92 -29.61 -12.83
CA LEU A 787 20.97 -29.42 -13.83
C LEU A 787 22.32 -29.06 -13.16
N PRO A 788 23.46 -29.28 -13.84
CA PRO A 788 24.74 -28.75 -13.37
C PRO A 788 24.70 -27.24 -13.18
N VAL A 789 25.30 -26.75 -12.10
CA VAL A 789 25.36 -25.31 -11.77
C VAL A 789 26.79 -24.92 -11.51
N ALA A 790 27.28 -23.92 -12.24
CA ALA A 790 28.59 -23.34 -12.04
C ALA A 790 28.50 -21.91 -11.48
N CYS A 791 29.40 -21.54 -10.57
CA CYS A 791 29.53 -20.17 -10.06
C CYS A 791 30.98 -19.87 -9.70
N PHE A 792 31.31 -18.59 -9.50
CA PHE A 792 32.60 -18.23 -8.93
C PHE A 792 32.69 -18.65 -7.46
N ASP A 793 33.88 -19.07 -7.00
CA ASP A 793 34.17 -19.51 -5.63
C ASP A 793 34.21 -18.32 -4.65
N LEU A 794 33.03 -17.78 -4.39
CA LEU A 794 32.79 -16.59 -3.60
C LEU A 794 31.35 -16.59 -3.06
N GLY A 795 31.13 -16.12 -1.83
CA GLY A 795 29.79 -15.84 -1.32
C GLY A 795 28.91 -17.06 -1.02
N ALA A 796 27.66 -16.77 -0.66
CA ALA A 796 26.64 -17.77 -0.43
C ALA A 796 26.33 -18.64 -1.67
N GLN A 797 26.54 -18.10 -2.88
CA GLN A 797 26.39 -18.87 -4.10
C GLN A 797 27.36 -20.05 -4.18
N ALA A 798 28.63 -19.86 -3.79
CA ALA A 798 29.63 -20.92 -3.77
C ALA A 798 29.34 -21.96 -2.68
N GLU A 799 28.89 -21.52 -1.50
CA GLU A 799 28.45 -22.44 -0.44
C GLU A 799 27.28 -23.32 -0.85
N ALA A 800 26.33 -22.78 -1.62
CA ALA A 800 25.19 -23.54 -2.11
C ALA A 800 25.62 -24.53 -3.20
N VAL A 801 26.45 -24.09 -4.15
CA VAL A 801 26.93 -24.93 -5.26
C VAL A 801 27.86 -26.04 -4.77
N SER A 802 28.74 -25.79 -3.80
CA SER A 802 29.68 -26.80 -3.26
C SER A 802 28.99 -27.97 -2.58
N LYS A 803 27.77 -27.77 -2.08
CA LYS A 803 26.93 -28.82 -1.47
C LYS A 803 26.21 -29.69 -2.51
N SER A 804 26.22 -29.30 -3.79
CA SER A 804 25.58 -30.04 -4.87
C SER A 804 26.54 -31.01 -5.55
N ALA A 805 26.08 -32.24 -5.81
CA ALA A 805 26.86 -33.25 -6.52
C ALA A 805 27.21 -32.85 -7.96
N THR A 806 26.43 -31.95 -8.57
CA THR A 806 26.64 -31.44 -9.94
C THR A 806 27.13 -29.98 -9.95
N GLY A 807 27.52 -29.46 -8.79
CA GLY A 807 28.03 -28.10 -8.63
C GLY A 807 29.47 -27.95 -9.11
N ARG A 808 29.82 -26.80 -9.69
CA ARG A 808 31.16 -26.47 -10.16
C ARG A 808 31.59 -25.09 -9.67
N LEU A 809 32.71 -25.03 -8.95
CA LEU A 809 33.28 -23.77 -8.49
C LEU A 809 34.38 -23.31 -9.44
N ILE A 810 34.32 -22.05 -9.84
CA ILE A 810 35.25 -21.40 -10.75
C ILE A 810 36.10 -20.41 -9.94
N PRO A 811 37.44 -20.43 -10.04
CA PRO A 811 38.28 -19.40 -9.44
C PRO A 811 37.84 -17.98 -9.84
N LEU A 812 37.76 -17.05 -8.88
CA LEU A 812 37.24 -15.70 -9.13
C LEU A 812 38.11 -14.90 -10.12
N ASP A 813 39.42 -15.14 -10.16
CA ASP A 813 40.36 -14.50 -11.09
C ASP A 813 40.04 -14.83 -12.57
N HIS A 814 39.37 -15.95 -12.83
CA HIS A 814 38.83 -16.28 -14.15
C HIS A 814 37.79 -15.26 -14.62
N ALA A 815 37.10 -14.53 -13.73
CA ALA A 815 36.15 -13.48 -14.10
C ALA A 815 36.79 -12.39 -14.96
N SER A 816 38.08 -12.10 -14.77
CA SER A 816 38.89 -11.19 -15.60
C SER A 816 39.72 -11.90 -16.68
N GLY A 817 39.82 -13.23 -16.66
CA GLY A 817 40.68 -14.04 -17.52
C GLY A 817 40.08 -14.44 -18.87
N ALA A 818 40.61 -15.49 -19.50
CA ALA A 818 40.12 -15.98 -20.80
C ALA A 818 38.71 -16.60 -20.69
N VAL A 819 37.80 -16.27 -21.62
CA VAL A 819 36.40 -16.72 -21.58
C VAL A 819 36.29 -18.22 -21.84
N GLU A 820 37.21 -18.77 -22.62
CA GLU A 820 37.33 -20.19 -22.96
C GLU A 820 37.44 -21.05 -21.70
N ARG A 821 38.20 -20.59 -20.71
CA ARG A 821 38.33 -21.26 -19.41
C ARG A 821 37.01 -21.27 -18.64
N ILE A 822 36.29 -20.16 -18.63
CA ILE A 822 34.96 -20.07 -18.00
C ILE A 822 33.99 -21.07 -18.67
N VAL A 823 33.98 -21.13 -20.00
CA VAL A 823 33.14 -22.07 -20.75
C VAL A 823 33.50 -23.52 -20.42
N ALA A 824 34.79 -23.84 -20.41
CA ALA A 824 35.32 -25.15 -20.08
C ALA A 824 34.91 -25.58 -18.65
N ASP A 825 35.08 -24.69 -17.67
CA ASP A 825 34.70 -24.93 -16.28
C ASP A 825 33.17 -25.09 -16.12
N ILE A 826 32.37 -24.28 -16.82
CA ILE A 826 30.90 -24.40 -16.81
C ILE A 826 30.47 -25.75 -17.37
N LEU A 827 31.08 -26.20 -18.46
CA LEU A 827 30.72 -27.44 -19.16
C LEU A 827 31.40 -28.69 -18.55
N GLY A 828 32.44 -28.51 -17.75
CA GLY A 828 33.22 -29.59 -17.13
C GLY A 828 34.07 -30.34 -18.15
N VAL A 829 34.63 -29.61 -19.11
CA VAL A 829 35.54 -30.13 -20.14
C VAL A 829 36.92 -29.48 -19.99
N PRO A 830 38.01 -30.12 -20.44
CA PRO A 830 39.32 -29.47 -20.47
C PRO A 830 39.30 -28.20 -21.34
N ALA A 831 39.96 -27.14 -20.89
CA ALA A 831 40.03 -25.84 -21.57
C ALA A 831 40.84 -25.86 -22.87
#